data_AF-A0A2V9NKM3-F1
#
_entry.id   AF-A0A2V9NKM3-F1
#
_cell.length_a   1.000
_cell.length_b   1.000
_cell.length_c   1.000
_cell.angle_alpha   90.00
_cell.angle_beta   90.00
_cell.angle_gamma   90.00
#
_symmetry.space_group_name_H-M   'P 1'
#
loop_
_entity.id
_entity.type
_entity.pdbx_description
1 polymer ?
#
loop_
_entity_poly.entity_id
_entity_poly.type
_entity_poly.pdbx_seq_one_letter_code
_entity_poly.pdbx_strand_id
1 'polypeptide(L)'
;MAHPVFYDPRRARWKRLRTVFDVAGIIVGTVVIVFIYAALRSEPLQKPLLEFQKHPYHALKETEKEKAIERRKQLVRRSHRRTGMAPSQVELNTDEGIRGAFYVPWDAASFSSLREYARQIDLLYPEWLHVLTPDGRLQSVDEQTAKLFDVVQNGVVHPVDDKVMPFLKSEDTGTEVFPLVNNSTGTSWIDISTFLNDPDAHSQFRQEIAAFLATDKFRGLMVDFEDIPTKAQTGFVDLLSELSQDLHSKGQKLYVSVPANSPDFPYSSVANASDGVVLMNYDEHYSGTGGTAGPVASQDWFSDNLTEAKKVVPLDKLICAIANYGYDWERRPKKGRTPAADVGRIQTVQVAWLAARDSEADVTFDGDSLNPHVVYLDERNVQHDIWFLDGVSALNQMRAARQLGVRTFALWRLGSEDRSLWKIWDSPLDTVAPSLLSDVPPGQDVDMEGNGEILNLEATPQNGSRTVQVDYSTGLITEETMDSLPEPYRLGRYGASADQVVITFDDGPDPQWTPQILDILKNKNAKATFFLIGNQADRFSSITSRIFKEGYEIGNHTFTHPDISELSDRFVRLELNLTERLFASRLRTRTVLFRPPYSVDAEPDTEDQVRPLEISESMGYLAIGDKIDPNDWRETPHQHVSAEEIAASVRDHLPPCSPTDRKCGNIILLHDGGGDRRETVRALPTIIDAIRAKRLQIVSVGDLLHKNRSEIMSPIPTSELWSAWLTLLGFWMYSAVQKLIVLVFFLGDLLMTGRLLSIGALAIYDRAFPKRFAGHLGEFTPKIAVLIPAYNEEKVIERTIRAALRSSYRNLRVIVIDDGSQDGTLRAARAGFAREEAAGRLLVVAKPNSGKADALNFGLQHLRRDEEIFVGIDADTVIARDAVGLLVPHFHDLKVGAVAGNAKVGNRVNLWTRWQALEYITSQNFERRALNTMGAVSVVPGAIGAWRVSAVRDAGAFHTDTVAEDADLTMALLRRGYRVEYEDRALAYTEAPVNASGLMRQRFRWSFGILQAIYKHRATFARKGTLGWVALPNIVVFQILLPLVSPFIDLMFTGGAIWYFVEKHYHPESADPASFQRLVIFFLTFLVIDFITSAIAFALERSTPDTREDSWLLSQVWLQRFAYRQLFSWVLFKTVKRAAEGEPFAWDKLERTAAVTYRESEDSVHVP
;
A
#
# COMPACT_ATOMS: atom_id res chain seq x y z
N MET A 1 -0.68 10.24 62.20
CA MET A 1 -1.35 10.49 60.89
C MET A 1 -1.59 9.15 60.23
N ALA A 2 -2.79 8.89 59.73
CA ALA A 2 -3.06 7.69 58.93
C ALA A 2 -2.19 7.74 57.65
N HIS A 3 -1.58 6.61 57.27
CA HIS A 3 -0.82 6.55 56.04
C HIS A 3 -1.78 6.58 54.84
N PRO A 4 -1.54 7.43 53.82
CA PRO A 4 -2.38 7.47 52.64
C PRO A 4 -2.47 6.10 51.95
N VAL A 5 -3.62 5.81 51.33
CA VAL A 5 -3.78 4.61 50.50
C VAL A 5 -2.75 4.65 49.36
N PHE A 6 -2.08 3.51 49.14
CA PHE A 6 -0.91 3.35 48.27
C PHE A 6 0.41 3.92 48.80
N TYR A 7 0.51 4.43 50.03
CA TYR A 7 1.82 4.85 50.55
C TYR A 7 2.78 3.66 50.67
N ASP A 8 3.90 3.72 49.93
CA ASP A 8 4.97 2.71 49.95
C ASP A 8 6.34 3.43 49.98
N PRO A 9 6.83 3.81 51.18
CA PRO A 9 8.04 4.63 51.30
C PRO A 9 9.31 3.91 50.80
N ARG A 10 9.31 2.58 50.75
CA ARG A 10 10.41 1.77 50.20
C ARG A 10 10.32 1.61 48.68
N ARG A 11 9.20 2.06 48.08
CA ARG A 11 8.80 1.85 46.68
C ARG A 11 8.91 0.38 46.27
N ALA A 12 8.62 -0.54 47.19
CA ALA A 12 8.81 -1.98 46.97
C ALA A 12 7.93 -2.49 45.83
N ARG A 13 6.69 -2.01 45.72
CA ARG A 13 5.77 -2.36 44.64
C ARG A 13 6.29 -1.90 43.28
N TRP A 14 6.68 -0.63 43.17
CA TRP A 14 7.27 -0.10 41.94
C TRP A 14 8.56 -0.82 41.56
N LYS A 15 9.45 -1.11 42.51
CA LYS A 15 10.68 -1.86 42.23
C LYS A 15 10.40 -3.24 41.67
N ARG A 16 9.45 -3.99 42.24
CA ARG A 16 9.03 -5.30 41.71
C ARG A 16 8.41 -5.19 40.33
N LEU A 17 7.46 -4.26 40.15
CA LEU A 17 6.78 -4.06 38.88
C LEU A 17 7.75 -3.61 37.78
N ARG A 18 8.63 -2.67 38.10
CA ARG A 18 9.71 -2.21 37.22
C ARG A 18 10.67 -3.36 36.88
N THR A 19 11.05 -4.19 37.85
CA THR A 19 11.90 -5.36 37.56
C THR A 19 11.21 -6.30 36.57
N VAL A 20 9.91 -6.55 36.73
CA VAL A 20 9.14 -7.37 35.78
C VAL A 20 9.10 -6.71 34.40
N PHE A 21 8.85 -5.40 34.31
CA PHE A 21 8.84 -4.68 33.03
C PHE A 21 10.22 -4.60 32.39
N ASP A 22 11.29 -4.39 33.16
CA ASP A 22 12.66 -4.35 32.67
C ASP A 22 13.07 -5.74 32.15
N VAL A 23 12.76 -6.83 32.87
CA VAL A 23 13.01 -8.20 32.42
C VAL A 23 12.18 -8.53 31.17
N ALA A 24 10.89 -8.22 31.16
CA ALA A 24 10.04 -8.43 29.99
C ALA A 24 10.52 -7.61 28.79
N GLY A 25 10.93 -6.36 29.01
CA GLY A 25 11.48 -5.46 28.00
C GLY A 25 12.80 -5.96 27.43
N ILE A 26 13.69 -6.52 28.26
CA ILE A 26 14.93 -7.16 27.81
C ILE A 26 14.61 -8.41 26.98
N ILE A 27 13.69 -9.27 27.42
CA ILE A 27 13.32 -10.50 26.68
C ILE A 27 12.70 -10.15 25.33
N VAL A 28 11.66 -9.30 25.33
CA VAL A 28 10.98 -8.86 24.10
C VAL A 28 11.95 -8.12 23.20
N GLY A 29 12.74 -7.19 23.75
CA GLY A 29 13.74 -6.44 23.00
C GLY A 29 14.78 -7.36 22.35
N THR A 30 15.25 -8.38 23.07
CA THR A 30 16.19 -9.38 22.51
C THR A 30 15.55 -10.16 21.37
N VAL A 31 14.30 -10.63 21.53
CA VAL A 31 13.57 -11.35 20.47
C VAL A 31 13.37 -10.46 19.25
N VAL A 32 12.96 -9.19 19.43
CA VAL A 32 12.78 -8.23 18.34
C VAL A 32 14.11 -7.94 17.64
N ILE A 33 15.19 -7.70 18.38
CA ILE A 33 16.52 -7.44 17.80
C ILE A 33 16.99 -8.64 16.99
N VAL A 34 16.87 -9.86 17.53
CA VAL A 34 17.27 -11.08 16.82
C VAL A 34 16.38 -11.31 15.58
N PHE A 35 15.07 -11.07 15.68
CA PHE A 35 14.16 -11.19 14.56
C PHE A 35 14.49 -10.20 13.44
N ILE A 36 14.69 -8.92 13.76
CA ILE A 36 15.10 -7.89 12.81
C ILE A 36 16.46 -8.22 12.20
N TYR A 37 17.44 -8.64 13.02
CA TYR A 37 18.75 -9.04 12.54
C TYR A 37 18.66 -10.23 11.58
N ALA A 38 17.86 -11.25 11.90
CA ALA A 38 17.65 -12.41 11.06
C ALA A 38 16.92 -12.07 9.74
N ALA A 39 15.99 -11.12 9.78
CA ALA A 39 15.27 -10.61 8.60
C ALA A 39 16.17 -9.78 7.67
N LEU A 40 17.12 -9.01 8.22
CA LEU A 40 18.03 -8.17 7.44
C LEU A 40 19.29 -8.91 6.96
N ARG A 41 19.75 -9.94 7.69
CA ARG A 41 20.91 -10.75 7.31
C ARG A 41 20.46 -11.93 6.44
N SER A 42 20.71 -11.84 5.14
CA SER A 42 20.62 -12.95 4.21
C SER A 42 21.96 -13.68 4.09
N GLU A 43 21.91 -15.00 3.94
CA GLU A 43 23.05 -15.83 3.57
C GLU A 43 22.67 -16.59 2.29
N PRO A 44 23.55 -16.70 1.29
CA PRO A 44 23.24 -17.41 0.06
C PRO A 44 22.87 -18.88 0.35
N LEU A 45 21.81 -19.36 -0.30
CA LEU A 45 21.42 -20.75 -0.29
C LEU A 45 22.43 -21.59 -1.07
N GLN A 46 22.59 -22.86 -0.69
CA GLN A 46 23.41 -23.79 -1.43
C GLN A 46 22.63 -24.31 -2.63
N LYS A 47 22.94 -23.79 -3.82
CA LYS A 47 22.32 -24.28 -5.06
C LYS A 47 22.74 -25.73 -5.35
N PRO A 48 21.82 -26.59 -5.81
CA PRO A 48 22.19 -27.89 -6.34
C PRO A 48 23.06 -27.71 -7.59
N LEU A 49 24.05 -28.58 -7.78
CA LEU A 49 24.83 -28.63 -9.02
C LEU A 49 23.90 -29.03 -10.17
N LEU A 50 23.67 -28.12 -11.11
CA LEU A 50 22.99 -28.42 -12.37
C LEU A 50 24.04 -28.97 -13.35
N GLU A 51 23.80 -30.15 -13.91
CA GLU A 51 24.72 -30.74 -14.90
C GLU A 51 24.56 -30.01 -16.23
N PHE A 52 25.60 -29.24 -16.58
CA PHE A 52 25.70 -28.49 -17.82
C PHE A 52 25.97 -29.42 -19.01
N GLN A 53 25.28 -29.20 -20.13
CA GLN A 53 25.86 -29.53 -21.44
C GLN A 53 26.83 -28.41 -21.82
N LYS A 54 28.13 -28.62 -21.53
CA LYS A 54 29.19 -27.67 -21.88
C LYS A 54 29.41 -27.62 -23.40
N HIS A 55 29.40 -26.41 -23.97
CA HIS A 55 30.34 -26.05 -25.03
C HIS A 55 31.66 -25.55 -24.38
N PRO A 56 32.85 -25.87 -24.93
CA PRO A 56 34.09 -25.84 -24.16
C PRO A 56 34.84 -24.49 -24.27
N TYR A 57 34.75 -23.58 -23.29
CA TYR A 57 35.62 -22.38 -23.28
C TYR A 57 36.14 -21.95 -21.89
N HIS A 58 37.27 -21.23 -21.89
CA HIS A 58 38.01 -20.73 -20.72
C HIS A 58 38.28 -19.21 -20.84
N ALA A 59 38.20 -18.48 -19.72
CA ALA A 59 38.35 -17.02 -19.66
C ALA A 59 39.76 -16.52 -19.25
N LEU A 60 40.13 -15.31 -19.71
CA LEU A 60 41.26 -14.49 -19.25
C LEU A 60 40.75 -13.35 -18.35
N LYS A 61 41.48 -13.06 -17.26
CA LYS A 61 41.17 -11.97 -16.32
C LYS A 61 41.91 -10.69 -16.70
N GLU A 62 41.24 -9.55 -16.61
CA GLU A 62 41.91 -8.29 -16.24
C GLU A 62 40.98 -7.28 -15.55
N THR A 63 41.53 -6.62 -14.53
CA THR A 63 40.91 -5.62 -13.67
C THR A 63 41.46 -4.24 -14.01
N GLU A 64 40.59 -3.27 -14.34
CA GLU A 64 40.64 -1.84 -13.96
C GLU A 64 39.59 -1.05 -14.79
N LYS A 65 38.28 -1.16 -14.48
CA LYS A 65 37.22 -0.45 -15.23
C LYS A 65 36.25 0.40 -14.39
N GLU A 66 36.52 0.63 -13.10
CA GLU A 66 35.56 1.34 -12.24
C GLU A 66 35.70 2.87 -12.24
N LYS A 67 36.84 3.44 -12.66
CA LYS A 67 37.03 4.91 -12.68
C LYS A 67 36.63 5.61 -13.98
N ALA A 68 36.35 4.86 -15.06
CA ALA A 68 35.92 5.41 -16.35
C ALA A 68 34.38 5.63 -16.44
N ILE A 69 33.61 4.82 -15.71
CA ILE A 69 32.14 4.80 -15.72
C ILE A 69 31.55 6.10 -15.16
N GLU A 70 32.21 6.70 -14.18
CA GLU A 70 31.69 7.86 -13.45
C GLU A 70 31.79 9.19 -14.24
N ARG A 71 32.72 9.28 -15.22
CA ARG A 71 32.86 10.46 -16.09
C ARG A 71 31.87 10.46 -17.26
N ARG A 72 31.40 9.30 -17.72
CA ARG A 72 30.45 9.19 -18.85
C ARG A 72 29.01 9.57 -18.48
N LYS A 73 28.59 9.35 -17.23
CA LYS A 73 27.24 9.69 -16.74
C LYS A 73 26.92 11.18 -16.77
N GLN A 74 27.90 12.07 -16.92
CA GLN A 74 27.69 13.53 -16.93
C GLN A 74 27.43 14.15 -18.31
N LEU A 75 27.61 13.42 -19.43
CA LEU A 75 27.41 13.95 -20.79
C LEU A 75 25.98 13.79 -21.33
N VAL A 76 25.20 12.82 -20.83
CA VAL A 76 23.88 12.42 -21.34
C VAL A 76 22.74 13.38 -20.94
N ARG A 77 23.02 14.40 -20.12
CA ARG A 77 22.00 15.27 -19.51
C ARG A 77 21.85 16.64 -20.19
N ARG A 78 21.82 16.67 -21.52
CA ARG A 78 21.46 17.87 -22.29
C ARG A 78 20.24 17.58 -23.13
N SER A 79 19.23 18.45 -23.02
CA SER A 79 18.19 18.56 -24.05
C SER A 79 18.86 19.00 -25.35
N HIS A 80 19.24 18.06 -26.23
CA HIS A 80 18.33 17.80 -27.33
C HIS A 80 17.81 18.99 -28.14
N ARG A 81 16.61 19.38 -27.70
CA ARG A 81 15.75 20.48 -28.10
C ARG A 81 16.44 21.82 -28.29
N ARG A 82 16.54 22.35 -29.52
CA ARG A 82 16.86 23.77 -29.73
C ARG A 82 15.62 24.67 -29.67
N THR A 83 14.45 24.16 -30.02
CA THR A 83 13.18 24.90 -29.98
C THR A 83 12.18 24.24 -29.03
N GLY A 84 11.17 25.01 -28.58
CA GLY A 84 10.02 24.48 -27.82
C GLY A 84 8.85 24.06 -28.71
N MET A 85 9.05 23.96 -30.03
CA MET A 85 8.03 23.54 -30.97
C MET A 85 7.78 22.03 -30.87
N ALA A 86 6.58 21.58 -31.22
CA ALA A 86 6.30 20.14 -31.32
C ALA A 86 7.14 19.50 -32.44
N PRO A 87 7.61 18.24 -32.29
CA PRO A 87 8.40 17.55 -33.32
C PRO A 87 7.85 17.64 -34.74
N SER A 88 6.58 17.34 -34.93
CA SER A 88 5.85 17.39 -36.20
C SER A 88 5.71 18.78 -36.82
N GLN A 89 6.03 19.85 -36.08
CA GLN A 89 5.99 21.24 -36.56
C GLN A 89 7.35 21.75 -37.00
N VAL A 90 8.43 21.01 -36.73
CA VAL A 90 9.77 21.34 -37.19
C VAL A 90 9.91 20.91 -38.64
N GLU A 91 10.34 21.84 -39.49
CA GLU A 91 10.66 21.54 -40.88
C GLU A 91 11.81 20.51 -40.94
N LEU A 92 11.64 19.45 -41.72
CA LEU A 92 12.61 18.37 -41.77
C LEU A 92 13.91 18.86 -42.41
N ASN A 93 15.02 18.21 -42.02
CA ASN A 93 16.36 18.50 -42.51
C ASN A 93 16.92 19.89 -42.19
N THR A 94 16.37 20.55 -41.16
CA THR A 94 16.90 21.77 -40.56
C THR A 94 18.02 21.50 -39.52
N ASP A 95 18.57 22.55 -38.91
CA ASP A 95 19.63 22.45 -37.89
C ASP A 95 19.19 21.77 -36.58
N GLU A 96 17.88 21.61 -36.35
CA GLU A 96 17.36 20.89 -35.18
C GLU A 96 17.45 19.37 -35.36
N GLY A 97 17.24 18.87 -36.59
CA GLY A 97 17.35 17.45 -36.96
C GLY A 97 16.38 16.54 -36.21
N ILE A 98 15.32 16.08 -36.88
CA ILE A 98 14.30 15.21 -36.27
C ILE A 98 14.76 13.74 -36.26
N ARG A 99 14.45 13.02 -35.18
CA ARG A 99 14.87 11.63 -34.97
C ARG A 99 13.64 10.73 -34.89
N GLY A 100 13.50 9.89 -35.91
CA GLY A 100 12.48 8.86 -36.00
C GLY A 100 12.99 7.52 -35.47
N ALA A 101 12.09 6.65 -35.02
CA ALA A 101 12.38 5.24 -34.80
C ALA A 101 11.13 4.40 -34.98
N PHE A 102 11.32 3.17 -35.47
CA PHE A 102 10.25 2.19 -35.63
C PHE A 102 10.19 1.28 -34.40
N TYR A 103 8.98 1.12 -33.86
CA TYR A 103 8.68 0.21 -32.75
C TYR A 103 7.84 -0.95 -33.27
N VAL A 104 8.15 -2.16 -32.82
CA VAL A 104 7.35 -3.32 -33.17
C VAL A 104 6.91 -4.10 -31.92
N PRO A 105 5.64 -4.54 -31.84
CA PRO A 105 5.11 -5.20 -30.64
C PRO A 105 5.56 -6.66 -30.50
N TRP A 106 5.93 -7.31 -31.60
CA TRP A 106 6.29 -8.73 -31.63
C TRP A 106 7.70 -9.05 -31.14
N ASP A 107 8.51 -8.02 -30.83
CA ASP A 107 9.87 -8.14 -30.30
C ASP A 107 10.01 -7.35 -28.99
N ALA A 108 10.22 -8.07 -27.89
CA ALA A 108 10.36 -7.49 -26.56
C ALA A 108 11.53 -6.48 -26.48
N ALA A 109 12.62 -6.73 -27.21
CA ALA A 109 13.78 -5.83 -27.25
C ALA A 109 13.41 -4.42 -27.77
N SER A 110 12.36 -4.32 -28.59
CA SER A 110 11.88 -3.05 -29.14
C SER A 110 11.36 -2.11 -28.06
N PHE A 111 10.60 -2.65 -27.10
CA PHE A 111 10.12 -1.87 -25.96
C PHE A 111 11.25 -1.52 -24.99
N SER A 112 12.18 -2.44 -24.72
CA SER A 112 13.33 -2.16 -23.84
C SER A 112 14.26 -1.09 -24.43
N SER A 113 14.53 -1.12 -25.73
CA SER A 113 15.26 -0.05 -26.42
C SER A 113 14.50 1.28 -26.37
N LEU A 114 13.17 1.29 -26.58
CA LEU A 114 12.34 2.48 -26.40
C LEU A 114 12.47 3.04 -24.97
N ARG A 115 12.39 2.20 -23.94
CA ARG A 115 12.48 2.64 -22.54
C ARG A 115 13.78 3.38 -22.25
N GLU A 116 14.88 2.91 -22.84
CA GLU A 116 16.20 3.50 -22.64
C GLU A 116 16.39 4.79 -23.44
N TYR A 117 15.92 4.82 -24.69
CA TYR A 117 16.26 5.87 -25.65
C TYR A 117 15.10 6.80 -26.03
N ALA A 118 13.91 6.68 -25.42
CA ALA A 118 12.74 7.50 -25.76
C ALA A 118 12.99 9.02 -25.70
N ARG A 119 13.94 9.50 -24.90
CA ARG A 119 14.28 10.95 -24.88
C ARG A 119 15.12 11.40 -26.08
N GLN A 120 15.76 10.48 -26.78
CA GLN A 120 16.40 10.70 -28.09
C GLN A 120 15.40 10.43 -29.26
N ILE A 121 14.19 10.04 -28.89
CA ILE A 121 12.94 9.81 -29.61
C ILE A 121 12.12 11.05 -30.02
N ASP A 122 12.19 11.60 -31.23
CA ASP A 122 11.27 12.71 -31.60
C ASP A 122 9.97 12.18 -32.23
N LEU A 123 10.07 11.25 -33.20
CA LEU A 123 8.94 10.62 -33.88
C LEU A 123 8.99 9.10 -33.68
N LEU A 124 7.93 8.51 -33.14
CA LEU A 124 7.82 7.06 -32.98
C LEU A 124 6.79 6.50 -33.97
N TYR A 125 7.20 5.48 -34.72
CA TYR A 125 6.35 4.76 -35.70
C TYR A 125 6.06 3.34 -35.18
N PRO A 126 5.03 3.14 -34.33
CA PRO A 126 4.69 1.82 -33.84
C PRO A 126 3.87 1.01 -34.85
N GLU A 127 4.33 -0.20 -35.19
CA GLU A 127 3.65 -1.17 -36.05
C GLU A 127 2.44 -1.78 -35.33
N TRP A 128 1.30 -1.09 -35.35
CA TRP A 128 0.08 -1.52 -34.65
C TRP A 128 -1.05 -1.93 -35.57
N LEU A 129 -1.05 -1.43 -36.80
CA LEU A 129 -2.19 -1.47 -37.70
C LEU A 129 -1.83 -2.23 -38.98
N HIS A 130 -2.78 -3.02 -39.46
CA HIS A 130 -2.64 -3.80 -40.68
C HIS A 130 -3.88 -3.66 -41.57
N VAL A 131 -3.68 -3.70 -42.88
CA VAL A 131 -4.74 -3.83 -43.90
C VAL A 131 -4.46 -5.06 -44.73
N LEU A 132 -5.15 -6.14 -44.41
CA LEU A 132 -4.94 -7.46 -45.05
C LEU A 132 -6.17 -7.91 -45.85
N THR A 133 -7.24 -7.11 -45.83
CA THR A 133 -8.53 -7.47 -46.41
C THR A 133 -8.83 -6.63 -47.65
N PRO A 134 -9.49 -7.19 -48.69
CA PRO A 134 -9.81 -6.46 -49.91
C PRO A 134 -10.74 -5.25 -49.70
N ASP A 135 -11.54 -5.27 -48.63
CA ASP A 135 -12.46 -4.19 -48.23
C ASP A 135 -11.80 -3.09 -47.40
N GLY A 136 -10.48 -3.19 -47.13
CA GLY A 136 -9.74 -2.12 -46.47
C GLY A 136 -9.99 -2.01 -44.96
N ARG A 137 -10.46 -3.08 -44.30
CA ARG A 137 -10.67 -3.08 -42.84
C ARG A 137 -9.33 -2.98 -42.09
N LEU A 138 -9.35 -2.17 -41.03
CA LEU A 138 -8.24 -1.95 -40.13
C LEU A 138 -8.16 -3.08 -39.10
N GLN A 139 -7.05 -3.80 -39.09
CA GLN A 139 -6.82 -4.94 -38.21
C GLN A 139 -5.59 -4.71 -37.34
N SER A 140 -5.52 -5.42 -36.21
CA SER A 140 -4.36 -5.45 -35.32
C SER A 140 -4.14 -6.88 -34.81
N VAL A 141 -2.97 -7.17 -34.24
CA VAL A 141 -2.61 -8.47 -33.70
C VAL A 141 -2.62 -8.39 -32.18
N ASP A 142 -3.38 -9.27 -31.53
CA ASP A 142 -3.35 -9.41 -30.07
C ASP A 142 -2.04 -10.08 -29.65
N GLU A 143 -1.19 -9.37 -28.88
CA GLU A 143 0.14 -9.85 -28.49
C GLU A 143 0.11 -11.19 -27.72
N GLN A 144 -0.92 -11.42 -26.90
CA GLN A 144 -1.00 -12.61 -26.03
C GLN A 144 -1.48 -13.87 -26.78
N THR A 145 -2.30 -13.69 -27.80
CA THR A 145 -2.93 -14.78 -28.56
C THR A 145 -2.38 -14.93 -29.97
N ALA A 146 -1.62 -13.94 -30.46
CA ALA A 146 -1.15 -13.80 -31.83
C ALA A 146 -2.28 -13.86 -32.88
N LYS A 147 -3.51 -13.49 -32.51
CA LYS A 147 -4.67 -13.50 -33.40
C LYS A 147 -4.98 -12.11 -33.90
N LEU A 148 -5.33 -12.03 -35.19
CA LEU A 148 -5.86 -10.82 -35.80
C LEU A 148 -7.25 -10.51 -35.24
N PHE A 149 -7.51 -9.24 -34.98
CA PHE A 149 -8.83 -8.70 -34.68
C PHE A 149 -9.08 -7.40 -35.43
N ASP A 150 -10.36 -7.10 -35.69
CA ASP A 150 -10.76 -5.85 -36.32
C ASP A 150 -10.67 -4.72 -35.27
N VAL A 151 -9.91 -3.67 -35.55
CA VAL A 151 -9.67 -2.55 -34.62
C VAL A 151 -10.95 -1.78 -34.36
N VAL A 152 -11.83 -1.68 -35.36
CA VAL A 152 -13.13 -1.02 -35.25
C VAL A 152 -14.23 -2.07 -35.41
N GLN A 153 -14.93 -2.38 -34.32
CA GLN A 153 -16.04 -3.34 -34.34
C GLN A 153 -17.29 -2.70 -33.76
N ASN A 154 -18.40 -2.72 -34.52
CA ASN A 154 -19.69 -2.13 -34.10
C ASN A 154 -19.58 -0.66 -33.64
N GLY A 155 -18.66 0.12 -34.20
CA GLY A 155 -18.40 1.52 -33.83
C GLY A 155 -17.58 1.72 -32.56
N VAL A 156 -17.04 0.66 -31.96
CA VAL A 156 -16.12 0.70 -30.83
C VAL A 156 -14.70 0.49 -31.35
N VAL A 157 -13.76 1.33 -30.91
CA VAL A 157 -12.33 1.20 -31.20
C VAL A 157 -11.68 0.37 -30.09
N HIS A 158 -11.12 -0.77 -30.45
CA HIS A 158 -10.40 -1.66 -29.54
C HIS A 158 -8.95 -1.18 -29.32
N PRO A 159 -8.40 -1.30 -28.11
CA PRO A 159 -7.01 -0.95 -27.84
C PRO A 159 -6.06 -1.90 -28.59
N VAL A 160 -4.96 -1.35 -29.10
CA VAL A 160 -3.93 -2.10 -29.87
C VAL A 160 -2.62 -2.28 -29.12
N ASP A 161 -2.40 -1.49 -28.07
CA ASP A 161 -1.21 -1.51 -27.21
C ASP A 161 -1.54 -0.86 -25.86
N ASP A 162 -1.02 -1.44 -24.78
CA ASP A 162 -1.19 -0.99 -23.40
C ASP A 162 0.15 -0.60 -22.72
N LYS A 163 1.27 -0.61 -23.46
CA LYS A 163 2.63 -0.39 -22.93
C LYS A 163 3.20 0.97 -23.30
N VAL A 164 3.22 1.31 -24.58
CA VAL A 164 3.94 2.47 -25.14
C VAL A 164 3.35 3.79 -24.67
N MET A 165 2.04 3.98 -24.84
CA MET A 165 1.41 5.27 -24.50
C MET A 165 1.44 5.58 -22.99
N PRO A 166 1.16 4.63 -22.08
CA PRO A 166 1.35 4.86 -20.65
C PRO A 166 2.79 5.22 -20.28
N PHE A 167 3.78 4.51 -20.83
CA PHE A 167 5.20 4.78 -20.59
C PHE A 167 5.64 6.18 -21.04
N LEU A 168 5.33 6.57 -22.29
CA LEU A 168 5.71 7.89 -22.81
C LEU A 168 5.08 9.02 -22.00
N LYS A 169 3.86 8.80 -21.48
CA LYS A 169 3.16 9.75 -20.63
C LYS A 169 3.75 9.85 -19.21
N SER A 170 4.20 8.75 -18.63
CA SER A 170 4.81 8.76 -17.30
C SER A 170 6.21 9.41 -17.30
N GLU A 171 6.96 9.21 -18.38
CA GLU A 171 8.34 9.72 -18.51
C GLU A 171 8.46 11.13 -19.09
N ASP A 172 7.36 11.72 -19.58
CA ASP A 172 7.29 13.04 -20.23
C ASP A 172 8.39 13.22 -21.28
N THR A 173 8.46 12.28 -22.23
CA THR A 173 9.60 12.17 -23.15
C THR A 173 9.59 13.23 -24.26
N GLY A 174 8.43 13.82 -24.55
CA GLY A 174 8.23 14.75 -25.67
C GLY A 174 8.13 14.06 -27.04
N THR A 175 8.12 12.71 -27.09
CA THR A 175 8.02 11.91 -28.31
C THR A 175 6.60 11.97 -28.89
N GLU A 176 6.48 12.21 -30.20
CA GLU A 176 5.20 12.16 -30.90
C GLU A 176 4.99 10.82 -31.60
N VAL A 177 3.80 10.25 -31.43
CA VAL A 177 3.46 8.91 -31.92
C VAL A 177 2.62 8.98 -33.20
N PHE A 178 3.06 8.21 -34.19
CA PHE A 178 2.46 8.08 -35.52
C PHE A 178 2.20 6.59 -35.79
N PRO A 179 1.01 6.07 -35.42
CA PRO A 179 0.66 4.67 -35.65
C PRO A 179 0.96 4.27 -37.09
N LEU A 180 1.73 3.18 -37.25
CA LEU A 180 2.12 2.65 -38.54
C LEU A 180 1.07 1.63 -39.00
N VAL A 181 0.62 1.80 -40.24
CA VAL A 181 -0.27 0.87 -40.93
C VAL A 181 0.43 0.23 -42.11
N ASN A 182 0.40 -1.11 -42.19
CA ASN A 182 1.06 -1.88 -43.24
C ASN A 182 0.16 -2.96 -43.86
N ASN A 183 0.66 -3.63 -44.91
CA ASN A 183 0.03 -4.77 -45.57
C ASN A 183 0.78 -6.10 -45.33
N SER A 184 1.40 -6.24 -44.16
CA SER A 184 2.18 -7.42 -43.76
C SER A 184 1.39 -8.33 -42.82
N THR A 185 1.54 -9.64 -43.01
CA THR A 185 1.09 -10.67 -42.06
C THR A 185 2.15 -10.98 -40.98
N GLY A 186 3.26 -10.24 -40.98
CA GLY A 186 4.47 -10.55 -40.21
C GLY A 186 5.38 -11.58 -40.88
N THR A 187 4.91 -12.30 -41.91
CA THR A 187 5.73 -13.28 -42.67
C THR A 187 5.75 -13.04 -44.17
N SER A 188 4.75 -12.33 -44.70
CA SER A 188 4.67 -11.96 -46.11
C SER A 188 3.83 -10.71 -46.31
N TRP A 189 4.18 -9.93 -47.33
CA TRP A 189 3.39 -8.82 -47.86
C TRP A 189 2.20 -9.32 -48.68
N ILE A 190 1.04 -8.68 -48.51
CA ILE A 190 -0.20 -9.05 -49.18
C ILE A 190 -0.48 -8.08 -50.33
N ASP A 191 -0.86 -8.61 -51.50
CA ASP A 191 -1.33 -7.79 -52.63
C ASP A 191 -2.68 -7.12 -52.27
N ILE A 192 -2.61 -5.83 -51.96
CA ILE A 192 -3.76 -4.98 -51.63
C ILE A 192 -4.30 -4.20 -52.83
N SER A 193 -3.98 -4.59 -54.06
CA SER A 193 -4.44 -3.89 -55.28
C SER A 193 -5.95 -3.71 -55.38
N THR A 194 -6.73 -4.65 -54.83
CA THR A 194 -8.21 -4.53 -54.82
C THR A 194 -8.65 -3.38 -53.93
N PHE A 195 -8.09 -3.30 -52.71
CA PHE A 195 -8.35 -2.21 -51.77
C PHE A 195 -7.93 -0.86 -52.37
N LEU A 196 -6.70 -0.77 -52.90
CA LEU A 196 -6.14 0.48 -53.43
C LEU A 196 -6.87 1.01 -54.68
N ASN A 197 -7.62 0.18 -55.40
CA ASN A 197 -8.35 0.61 -56.59
C ASN A 197 -9.87 0.69 -56.38
N ASP A 198 -10.34 0.55 -55.13
CA ASP A 198 -11.76 0.60 -54.78
C ASP A 198 -12.08 1.85 -53.93
N PRO A 199 -12.81 2.83 -54.49
CA PRO A 199 -13.19 4.06 -53.77
C PRO A 199 -14.05 3.81 -52.52
N ASP A 200 -14.87 2.76 -52.50
CA ASP A 200 -15.69 2.44 -51.33
C ASP A 200 -14.81 1.89 -50.20
N ALA A 201 -13.82 1.05 -50.55
CA ALA A 201 -12.82 0.54 -49.61
C ALA A 201 -11.91 1.66 -49.07
N HIS A 202 -11.51 2.63 -49.90
CA HIS A 202 -10.82 3.86 -49.46
C HIS A 202 -11.66 4.61 -48.41
N SER A 203 -12.95 4.82 -48.69
CA SER A 203 -13.84 5.54 -47.79
C SER A 203 -13.99 4.83 -46.45
N GLN A 204 -14.13 3.50 -46.46
CA GLN A 204 -14.21 2.70 -45.24
C GLN A 204 -12.91 2.79 -44.42
N PHE A 205 -11.76 2.54 -45.04
CA PHE A 205 -10.47 2.61 -44.38
C PHE A 205 -10.23 3.98 -43.74
N ARG A 206 -10.51 5.07 -44.47
CA ARG A 206 -10.39 6.44 -43.96
C ARG A 206 -11.30 6.70 -42.75
N GLN A 207 -12.52 6.15 -42.74
CA GLN A 207 -13.42 6.26 -41.59
C GLN A 207 -12.88 5.52 -40.36
N GLU A 208 -12.34 4.32 -40.55
CA GLU A 208 -11.75 3.52 -39.46
C GLU A 208 -10.48 4.17 -38.90
N ILE A 209 -9.58 4.67 -39.76
CA ILE A 209 -8.42 5.47 -39.35
C ILE A 209 -8.85 6.74 -38.62
N ALA A 210 -9.87 7.46 -39.12
CA ALA A 210 -10.37 8.66 -38.47
C ALA A 210 -10.97 8.37 -37.08
N ALA A 211 -11.60 7.21 -36.89
CA ALA A 211 -12.11 6.76 -35.59
C ALA A 211 -10.97 6.40 -34.64
N PHE A 212 -9.95 5.67 -35.11
CA PHE A 212 -8.77 5.31 -34.32
C PHE A 212 -7.96 6.53 -33.87
N LEU A 213 -7.74 7.49 -34.78
CA LEU A 213 -7.00 8.73 -34.53
C LEU A 213 -7.84 9.84 -33.85
N ALA A 214 -9.09 9.57 -33.47
CA ALA A 214 -9.97 10.57 -32.83
C ALA A 214 -9.50 11.01 -31.42
N THR A 215 -8.55 10.29 -30.84
CA THR A 215 -7.96 10.62 -29.54
C THR A 215 -6.86 11.68 -29.67
N ASP A 216 -6.58 12.41 -28.59
CA ASP A 216 -5.48 13.39 -28.52
C ASP A 216 -4.09 12.74 -28.39
N LYS A 217 -4.03 11.40 -28.38
CA LYS A 217 -2.84 10.59 -28.18
C LYS A 217 -1.88 10.60 -29.37
N PHE A 218 -2.40 10.77 -30.59
CA PHE A 218 -1.66 10.58 -31.83
C PHE A 218 -1.56 11.87 -32.64
N ARG A 219 -0.41 12.06 -33.29
CA ARG A 219 -0.10 13.27 -34.06
C ARG A 219 -0.24 13.08 -35.56
N GLY A 220 -0.60 11.88 -35.99
CA GLY A 220 -0.86 11.55 -37.37
C GLY A 220 -0.76 10.08 -37.66
N LEU A 221 -0.41 9.74 -38.89
CA LEU A 221 -0.32 8.37 -39.40
C LEU A 221 1.00 8.15 -40.13
N MET A 222 1.54 6.94 -40.02
CA MET A 222 2.63 6.44 -40.85
C MET A 222 2.09 5.32 -41.76
N VAL A 223 2.25 5.43 -43.07
CA VAL A 223 1.79 4.42 -44.04
C VAL A 223 3.00 3.67 -44.59
N ASP A 224 2.97 2.36 -44.47
CA ASP A 224 4.04 1.46 -44.87
C ASP A 224 3.49 0.30 -45.70
N PHE A 225 3.02 0.65 -46.90
CA PHE A 225 2.51 -0.33 -47.86
C PHE A 225 3.60 -0.71 -48.85
N GLU A 226 4.00 -1.98 -48.80
CA GLU A 226 5.08 -2.54 -49.62
C GLU A 226 4.54 -3.50 -50.68
N ASP A 227 5.41 -3.89 -51.63
CA ASP A 227 5.09 -4.75 -52.77
C ASP A 227 3.90 -4.27 -53.63
N ILE A 228 3.69 -2.95 -53.72
CA ILE A 228 2.58 -2.35 -54.49
C ILE A 228 2.81 -2.54 -56.00
N PRO A 229 1.94 -3.29 -56.70
CA PRO A 229 2.09 -3.47 -58.15
C PRO A 229 1.85 -2.17 -58.92
N THR A 230 2.52 -1.97 -60.05
CA THR A 230 2.38 -0.75 -60.89
C THR A 230 0.93 -0.39 -61.21
N LYS A 231 0.06 -1.40 -61.40
CA LYS A 231 -1.39 -1.23 -61.65
C LYS A 231 -2.16 -0.59 -60.49
N ALA A 232 -1.63 -0.60 -59.26
CA ALA A 232 -2.28 -0.11 -58.05
C ALA A 232 -1.63 1.17 -57.49
N GLN A 233 -0.51 1.61 -58.07
CA GLN A 233 0.22 2.80 -57.62
C GLN A 233 -0.59 4.11 -57.76
N THR A 234 -1.42 4.25 -58.80
CA THR A 234 -2.31 5.42 -58.93
C THR A 234 -3.31 5.47 -57.78
N GLY A 235 -3.98 4.35 -57.50
CA GLY A 235 -4.90 4.21 -56.39
C GLY A 235 -4.24 4.45 -55.02
N PHE A 236 -2.99 4.00 -54.85
CA PHE A 236 -2.19 4.31 -53.67
C PHE A 236 -1.96 5.82 -53.48
N VAL A 237 -1.59 6.55 -54.54
CA VAL A 237 -1.40 8.00 -54.48
C VAL A 237 -2.71 8.73 -54.20
N ASP A 238 -3.82 8.27 -54.77
CA ASP A 238 -5.16 8.81 -54.51
C ASP A 238 -5.53 8.65 -53.03
N LEU A 239 -5.32 7.45 -52.46
CA LEU A 239 -5.53 7.18 -51.03
C LEU A 239 -4.68 8.10 -50.15
N LEU A 240 -3.39 8.28 -50.45
CA LEU A 240 -2.50 9.17 -49.69
C LEU A 240 -2.96 10.63 -49.74
N SER A 241 -3.41 11.09 -50.91
CA SER A 241 -3.92 12.46 -51.09
C SER A 241 -5.18 12.70 -50.25
N GLU A 242 -6.09 11.72 -50.24
CA GLU A 242 -7.29 11.73 -49.42
C GLU A 242 -6.99 11.70 -47.92
N LEU A 243 -6.09 10.81 -47.48
CA LEU A 243 -5.63 10.73 -46.09
C LEU A 243 -4.95 12.02 -45.65
N SER A 244 -4.08 12.59 -46.48
CA SER A 244 -3.42 13.87 -46.19
C SER A 244 -4.43 14.98 -45.97
N GLN A 245 -5.47 15.07 -46.81
CA GLN A 245 -6.52 16.07 -46.65
C GLN A 245 -7.28 15.89 -45.33
N ASP A 246 -7.64 14.64 -44.99
CA ASP A 246 -8.34 14.32 -43.75
C ASP A 246 -7.50 14.65 -42.51
N LEU A 247 -6.21 14.27 -42.50
CA LEU A 247 -5.29 14.48 -41.39
C LEU A 247 -4.96 15.97 -41.19
N HIS A 248 -4.70 16.70 -42.28
CA HIS A 248 -4.43 18.15 -42.21
C HIS A 248 -5.61 18.94 -41.66
N SER A 249 -6.85 18.51 -41.96
CA SER A 249 -8.05 19.15 -41.40
C SER A 249 -8.12 19.10 -39.86
N LYS A 250 -7.40 18.15 -39.24
CA LYS A 250 -7.30 17.95 -37.80
C LYS A 250 -5.95 18.41 -37.21
N GLY A 251 -5.09 19.02 -38.03
CA GLY A 251 -3.73 19.42 -37.61
C GLY A 251 -2.77 18.25 -37.39
N GLN A 252 -3.06 17.08 -37.95
CA GLN A 252 -2.22 15.88 -37.90
C GLN A 252 -1.34 15.76 -39.16
N LYS A 253 -0.30 14.93 -39.12
CA LYS A 253 0.67 14.73 -40.23
C LYS A 253 0.59 13.33 -40.86
N LEU A 254 1.00 13.22 -42.11
CA LEU A 254 1.11 11.95 -42.83
C LEU A 254 2.56 11.67 -43.23
N TYR A 255 3.13 10.57 -42.73
CA TYR A 255 4.42 10.04 -43.15
C TYR A 255 4.22 8.77 -43.97
N VAL A 256 5.09 8.53 -44.95
CA VAL A 256 4.97 7.38 -45.86
C VAL A 256 6.35 6.75 -46.08
N SER A 257 6.47 5.44 -45.85
CA SER A 257 7.64 4.65 -46.25
C SER A 257 7.66 4.45 -47.75
N VAL A 258 8.85 4.52 -48.35
CA VAL A 258 9.04 4.23 -49.78
C VAL A 258 10.26 3.33 -49.98
N PRO A 259 10.21 2.39 -50.93
CA PRO A 259 11.34 1.51 -51.21
C PRO A 259 12.53 2.29 -51.76
N ALA A 260 13.75 1.84 -51.50
CA ALA A 260 14.92 2.30 -52.22
C ALA A 260 15.04 1.62 -53.59
N ASN A 261 15.75 2.26 -54.52
CA ASN A 261 16.08 1.69 -55.84
C ASN A 261 14.87 1.16 -56.65
N SER A 262 13.75 1.88 -56.67
CA SER A 262 12.56 1.47 -57.45
C SER A 262 12.15 2.53 -58.48
N PRO A 263 12.76 2.55 -59.68
CA PRO A 263 12.53 3.60 -60.70
C PRO A 263 11.07 3.78 -61.11
N ASP A 264 10.28 2.70 -61.06
CA ASP A 264 8.86 2.70 -61.43
C ASP A 264 7.94 3.11 -60.27
N PHE A 265 8.48 3.48 -59.10
CA PHE A 265 7.68 3.93 -57.94
C PHE A 265 7.39 5.44 -58.02
N PRO A 266 6.17 5.90 -57.68
CA PRO A 266 5.75 7.29 -57.93
C PRO A 266 6.24 8.28 -56.84
N TYR A 267 7.55 8.37 -56.62
CA TYR A 267 8.16 9.17 -55.52
C TYR A 267 7.66 10.62 -55.45
N SER A 268 7.63 11.34 -56.58
CA SER A 268 7.20 12.75 -56.58
C SER A 268 5.72 12.90 -56.24
N SER A 269 4.87 11.96 -56.65
CA SER A 269 3.44 12.00 -56.34
C SER A 269 3.20 11.68 -54.86
N VAL A 270 3.90 10.68 -54.31
CA VAL A 270 3.87 10.35 -52.88
C VAL A 270 4.35 11.53 -52.04
N ALA A 271 5.48 12.14 -52.42
CA ALA A 271 6.02 13.31 -51.72
C ALA A 271 5.09 14.52 -51.75
N ASN A 272 4.29 14.69 -52.81
CA ASN A 272 3.27 15.75 -52.86
C ASN A 272 2.07 15.45 -51.96
N ALA A 273 1.74 14.17 -51.77
CA ALA A 273 0.62 13.69 -50.98
C ALA A 273 0.96 13.41 -49.50
N SER A 274 2.17 13.70 -49.03
CA SER A 274 2.59 13.47 -47.64
C SER A 274 3.33 14.66 -47.03
N ASP A 275 3.46 14.68 -45.70
CA ASP A 275 4.30 15.64 -44.97
C ASP A 275 5.76 15.20 -44.88
N GLY A 276 6.01 13.89 -44.93
CA GLY A 276 7.36 13.35 -45.04
C GLY A 276 7.39 11.97 -45.72
N VAL A 277 8.54 11.65 -46.28
CA VAL A 277 8.81 10.42 -47.02
C VAL A 277 10.01 9.75 -46.37
N VAL A 278 9.80 8.55 -45.83
CA VAL A 278 10.85 7.73 -45.21
C VAL A 278 11.42 6.80 -46.28
N LEU A 279 12.62 7.09 -46.76
CA LEU A 279 13.32 6.24 -47.70
C LEU A 279 13.91 5.04 -46.95
N MET A 280 13.41 3.84 -47.23
CA MET A 280 13.93 2.58 -46.69
C MET A 280 15.23 2.20 -47.40
N ASN A 281 16.31 2.91 -47.07
CA ASN A 281 17.59 2.82 -47.75
C ASN A 281 18.46 1.67 -47.23
N TYR A 282 17.88 0.47 -47.22
CA TYR A 282 18.46 -0.79 -46.78
C TYR A 282 17.78 -1.94 -47.55
N ASP A 283 18.12 -3.18 -47.24
CA ASP A 283 17.67 -4.37 -47.99
C ASP A 283 18.17 -4.42 -49.44
N GLU A 284 19.43 -3.99 -49.68
CA GLU A 284 20.12 -4.26 -50.95
C GLU A 284 20.14 -5.78 -51.23
N HIS A 285 20.34 -6.55 -50.17
CA HIS A 285 20.23 -8.00 -50.11
C HIS A 285 19.26 -8.40 -48.98
N TYR A 286 18.27 -9.26 -49.27
CA TYR A 286 17.18 -9.59 -48.34
C TYR A 286 16.83 -11.09 -48.29
N SER A 287 16.04 -11.49 -47.29
CA SER A 287 15.49 -12.84 -47.18
C SER A 287 14.26 -13.04 -48.08
N GLY A 288 14.36 -13.84 -49.15
CA GLY A 288 13.21 -14.15 -50.02
C GLY A 288 13.56 -14.82 -51.36
N THR A 289 12.55 -15.19 -52.14
CA THR A 289 12.73 -15.73 -53.50
C THR A 289 13.35 -14.70 -54.43
N GLY A 290 14.67 -14.79 -54.66
CA GLY A 290 15.42 -13.89 -55.56
C GLY A 290 16.55 -13.12 -54.88
N GLY A 291 16.56 -13.06 -53.55
CA GLY A 291 17.66 -12.47 -52.76
C GLY A 291 18.87 -13.41 -52.69
N THR A 292 20.07 -12.85 -52.80
CA THR A 292 21.34 -13.57 -52.62
C THR A 292 22.09 -12.98 -51.44
N ALA A 293 22.93 -13.76 -50.74
CA ALA A 293 23.77 -13.25 -49.66
C ALA A 293 24.65 -12.08 -50.13
N GLY A 294 24.77 -11.05 -49.31
CA GLY A 294 25.54 -9.84 -49.57
C GLY A 294 25.26 -8.72 -48.55
N PRO A 295 25.91 -7.56 -48.69
CA PRO A 295 25.78 -6.44 -47.77
C PRO A 295 24.31 -5.97 -47.66
N VAL A 296 23.86 -5.63 -46.45
CA VAL A 296 22.47 -5.17 -46.26
C VAL A 296 22.25 -3.79 -46.87
N ALA A 297 23.28 -2.93 -46.84
CA ALA A 297 23.30 -1.64 -47.52
C ALA A 297 24.76 -1.18 -47.73
N SER A 298 25.37 -1.57 -48.86
CA SER A 298 26.71 -1.14 -49.20
C SER A 298 26.79 0.40 -49.32
N GLN A 299 27.94 0.98 -48.97
CA GLN A 299 28.09 2.43 -48.84
C GLN A 299 27.77 3.20 -50.14
N ASP A 300 28.23 2.68 -51.28
CA ASP A 300 28.00 3.28 -52.60
C ASP A 300 26.52 3.16 -52.99
N TRP A 301 25.92 1.97 -52.87
CA TRP A 301 24.49 1.75 -53.13
C TRP A 301 23.61 2.67 -52.28
N PHE A 302 23.91 2.78 -50.98
CA PHE A 302 23.22 3.67 -50.06
C PHE A 302 23.27 5.13 -50.53
N SER A 303 24.45 5.57 -50.97
CA SER A 303 24.72 6.96 -51.34
C SER A 303 24.10 7.32 -52.70
N ASP A 304 24.12 6.39 -53.65
CA ASP A 304 23.50 6.52 -54.98
C ASP A 304 21.98 6.60 -54.85
N ASN A 305 21.35 5.69 -54.09
CA ASN A 305 19.91 5.71 -53.84
C ASN A 305 19.43 7.01 -53.19
N LEU A 306 20.16 7.49 -52.18
CA LEU A 306 19.81 8.74 -51.51
C LEU A 306 19.98 9.95 -52.45
N THR A 307 20.99 9.91 -53.32
CA THR A 307 21.21 10.93 -54.36
C THR A 307 20.08 10.95 -55.38
N GLU A 308 19.61 9.79 -55.83
CA GLU A 308 18.48 9.68 -56.75
C GLU A 308 17.17 10.13 -56.09
N ALA A 309 16.88 9.67 -54.86
CA ALA A 309 15.67 10.07 -54.13
C ALA A 309 15.59 11.59 -53.94
N LYS A 310 16.71 12.26 -53.63
CA LYS A 310 16.77 13.72 -53.48
C LYS A 310 16.43 14.48 -54.77
N LYS A 311 16.56 13.87 -55.96
CA LYS A 311 16.17 14.53 -57.23
C LYS A 311 14.65 14.65 -57.37
N VAL A 312 13.90 13.74 -56.76
CA VAL A 312 12.45 13.58 -56.96
C VAL A 312 11.61 13.83 -55.71
N VAL A 313 12.22 13.77 -54.52
CA VAL A 313 11.61 14.09 -53.22
C VAL A 313 12.23 15.40 -52.68
N PRO A 314 11.42 16.41 -52.33
CA PRO A 314 11.91 17.64 -51.71
C PRO A 314 12.68 17.37 -50.41
N LEU A 315 13.77 18.11 -50.19
CA LEU A 315 14.64 17.91 -49.03
C LEU A 315 13.89 18.16 -47.71
N ASP A 316 12.98 19.12 -47.64
CA ASP A 316 12.12 19.41 -46.48
C ASP A 316 11.09 18.31 -46.16
N LYS A 317 11.00 17.26 -46.99
CA LYS A 317 10.14 16.08 -46.78
C LYS A 317 10.90 14.77 -46.62
N LEU A 318 12.19 14.72 -46.98
CA LEU A 318 12.96 13.48 -47.02
C LEU A 318 13.45 13.05 -45.63
N ILE A 319 13.16 11.83 -45.23
CA ILE A 319 13.69 11.16 -44.04
C ILE A 319 14.51 9.96 -44.51
N CYS A 320 15.75 9.85 -44.07
CA CYS A 320 16.58 8.69 -44.40
C CYS A 320 16.42 7.63 -43.31
N ALA A 321 15.90 6.46 -43.64
CA ALA A 321 15.90 5.36 -42.70
C ALA A 321 17.32 4.76 -42.59
N ILE A 322 17.73 4.43 -41.37
CA ILE A 322 19.00 3.79 -41.03
C ILE A 322 18.67 2.42 -40.46
N ALA A 323 19.16 1.36 -41.10
CA ALA A 323 19.01 0.01 -40.62
C ALA A 323 20.12 -0.35 -39.63
N ASN A 324 19.78 -1.14 -38.61
CA ASN A 324 20.77 -1.71 -37.70
C ASN A 324 20.36 -3.12 -37.29
N TYR A 325 20.52 -4.04 -38.23
CA TYR A 325 20.20 -5.46 -38.16
C TYR A 325 20.95 -6.18 -39.29
N GLY A 326 20.80 -7.49 -39.40
CA GLY A 326 21.38 -8.27 -40.49
C GLY A 326 20.53 -9.42 -40.98
N TYR A 327 21.10 -10.20 -41.88
CA TYR A 327 20.54 -11.47 -42.33
C TYR A 327 21.59 -12.58 -42.25
N ASP A 328 21.16 -13.78 -41.86
CA ASP A 328 21.93 -15.02 -41.92
C ASP A 328 21.45 -15.90 -43.08
N TRP A 329 22.30 -16.11 -44.08
CA TRP A 329 22.01 -16.98 -45.22
C TRP A 329 22.65 -18.37 -45.08
N GLU A 330 21.79 -19.40 -45.07
CA GLU A 330 22.22 -20.81 -45.14
C GLU A 330 22.60 -21.22 -46.58
N ARG A 331 23.88 -21.50 -46.85
CA ARG A 331 24.35 -22.09 -48.11
C ARG A 331 24.45 -23.61 -48.02
N ARG A 332 23.52 -24.31 -48.69
CA ARG A 332 23.51 -25.79 -48.76
C ARG A 332 24.40 -26.32 -49.89
N PRO A 333 25.22 -27.37 -49.66
CA PRO A 333 26.08 -27.95 -50.69
C PRO A 333 25.28 -28.56 -51.86
N LYS A 334 25.76 -28.35 -53.10
CA LYS A 334 25.15 -28.78 -54.39
C LYS A 334 25.11 -30.31 -54.64
N LYS A 335 24.75 -31.16 -53.67
CA LYS A 335 24.54 -32.61 -53.91
C LYS A 335 23.07 -32.99 -53.80
N GLY A 336 22.37 -33.01 -54.94
CA GLY A 336 21.00 -33.53 -55.05
C GLY A 336 20.17 -32.86 -56.16
N ARG A 337 18.96 -33.40 -56.41
CA ARG A 337 17.97 -32.88 -57.38
C ARG A 337 17.20 -31.64 -56.88
N THR A 338 17.51 -31.12 -55.70
CA THR A 338 16.90 -29.93 -55.12
C THR A 338 17.76 -28.69 -55.45
N PRO A 339 17.20 -27.58 -55.95
CA PRO A 339 17.93 -26.33 -56.11
C PRO A 339 18.49 -25.85 -54.77
N ALA A 340 19.69 -25.27 -54.77
CA ALA A 340 20.17 -24.48 -53.65
C ALA A 340 19.24 -23.27 -53.51
N ALA A 341 18.67 -23.07 -52.32
CA ALA A 341 17.97 -21.85 -51.97
C ALA A 341 18.74 -21.26 -50.78
N ASP A 342 19.30 -20.07 -50.97
CA ASP A 342 19.86 -19.28 -49.88
C ASP A 342 18.64 -18.75 -49.11
N VAL A 343 18.33 -19.36 -47.96
CA VAL A 343 17.24 -18.87 -47.10
C VAL A 343 17.88 -17.93 -46.09
N GLY A 344 17.73 -16.62 -46.33
CA GLY A 344 18.11 -15.59 -45.37
C GLY A 344 17.14 -15.56 -44.18
N ARG A 345 17.63 -15.34 -42.97
CA ARG A 345 16.81 -15.03 -41.78
C ARG A 345 17.28 -13.73 -41.16
N ILE A 346 16.34 -12.84 -40.83
CA ILE A 346 16.67 -11.58 -40.16
C ILE A 346 17.30 -11.86 -38.78
N GLN A 347 18.31 -11.08 -38.42
CA GLN A 347 19.06 -11.19 -37.17
C GLN A 347 19.27 -9.80 -36.54
N THR A 348 19.28 -9.73 -35.21
CA THR A 348 19.78 -8.54 -34.51
C THR A 348 21.30 -8.48 -34.59
N VAL A 349 21.89 -7.30 -34.36
CA VAL A 349 23.35 -7.17 -34.31
C VAL A 349 23.94 -8.03 -33.18
N GLN A 350 23.24 -8.14 -32.05
CA GLN A 350 23.68 -8.97 -30.93
C GLN A 350 23.72 -10.46 -31.30
N VAL A 351 22.75 -10.96 -32.07
CA VAL A 351 22.77 -12.35 -32.54
C VAL A 351 23.93 -12.61 -33.51
N ALA A 352 24.28 -11.65 -34.37
CA ALA A 352 25.46 -11.77 -35.23
C ALA A 352 26.77 -11.89 -34.41
N TRP A 353 26.91 -11.11 -33.33
CA TRP A 353 28.05 -11.22 -32.41
C TRP A 353 28.06 -12.54 -31.63
N LEU A 354 26.90 -13.04 -31.19
CA LEU A 354 26.81 -14.36 -30.54
C LEU A 354 27.20 -15.49 -31.50
N ALA A 355 26.75 -15.43 -32.76
CA ALA A 355 27.15 -16.40 -33.78
C ALA A 355 28.66 -16.39 -34.03
N ALA A 356 29.29 -15.21 -34.09
CA ALA A 356 30.74 -15.08 -34.19
C ALA A 356 31.46 -15.71 -32.98
N ARG A 357 31.00 -15.43 -31.77
CA ARG A 357 31.52 -16.03 -30.52
C ARG A 357 31.41 -17.56 -30.54
N ASP A 358 30.23 -18.09 -30.83
CA ASP A 358 29.92 -19.52 -30.73
C ASP A 358 30.64 -20.35 -31.80
N SER A 359 30.91 -19.74 -32.95
CA SER A 359 31.65 -20.36 -34.05
C SER A 359 33.16 -20.09 -34.00
N GLU A 360 33.64 -19.29 -33.04
CA GLU A 360 35.01 -18.75 -33.00
C GLU A 360 35.41 -18.02 -34.31
N ALA A 361 34.43 -17.48 -35.04
CA ALA A 361 34.67 -16.72 -36.26
C ALA A 361 34.95 -15.25 -35.95
N ASP A 362 35.82 -14.63 -36.74
CA ASP A 362 36.08 -13.20 -36.65
C ASP A 362 34.96 -12.40 -37.32
N VAL A 363 34.58 -11.27 -36.72
CA VAL A 363 33.76 -10.25 -37.38
C VAL A 363 34.65 -9.48 -38.34
N THR A 364 34.41 -9.62 -39.64
CA THR A 364 35.22 -8.99 -40.69
C THR A 364 34.49 -7.81 -41.31
N PHE A 365 35.14 -6.65 -41.32
CA PHE A 365 34.63 -5.44 -41.99
C PHE A 365 35.10 -5.42 -43.44
N ASP A 366 34.17 -5.48 -44.39
CA ASP A 366 34.50 -5.51 -45.80
C ASP A 366 34.81 -4.08 -46.31
N GLY A 367 36.03 -3.87 -46.81
CA GLY A 367 36.52 -2.54 -47.20
C GLY A 367 35.89 -1.95 -48.46
N ASP A 368 35.23 -2.78 -49.29
CA ASP A 368 34.56 -2.34 -50.51
C ASP A 368 33.11 -1.90 -50.22
N SER A 369 32.36 -2.71 -49.47
CA SER A 369 30.97 -2.40 -49.09
C SER A 369 30.84 -1.52 -47.84
N LEU A 370 31.88 -1.49 -47.00
CA LEU A 370 31.88 -0.90 -45.65
C LEU A 370 30.79 -1.48 -44.74
N ASN A 371 30.50 -2.77 -44.86
CA ASN A 371 29.58 -3.51 -44.02
C ASN A 371 30.32 -4.65 -43.30
N PRO A 372 30.00 -4.93 -42.02
CA PRO A 372 30.52 -6.10 -41.32
C PRO A 372 29.82 -7.39 -41.78
N HIS A 373 30.59 -8.49 -41.78
CA HIS A 373 30.09 -9.82 -42.06
C HIS A 373 30.80 -10.91 -41.24
N VAL A 374 30.12 -12.03 -41.02
CA VAL A 374 30.60 -13.23 -40.31
C VAL A 374 30.30 -14.45 -41.16
N VAL A 375 31.29 -15.32 -41.36
CA VAL A 375 31.11 -16.58 -42.10
C VAL A 375 31.57 -17.75 -41.25
N TYR A 376 30.70 -18.75 -41.09
CA TYR A 376 31.01 -19.95 -40.31
C TYR A 376 30.34 -21.21 -40.86
N LEU A 377 30.71 -22.37 -40.33
CA LEU A 377 30.06 -23.66 -40.60
C LEU A 377 29.34 -24.14 -39.34
N ASP A 378 28.08 -24.57 -39.49
CA ASP A 378 27.34 -25.21 -38.40
C ASP A 378 27.82 -26.66 -38.17
N GLU A 379 27.30 -27.31 -37.12
CA GLU A 379 27.60 -28.71 -36.79
C GLU A 379 27.24 -29.71 -37.91
N ARG A 380 26.38 -29.31 -38.86
CA ARG A 380 25.93 -30.10 -40.00
C ARG A 380 26.75 -29.83 -41.26
N ASN A 381 27.81 -29.01 -41.18
CA ASN A 381 28.61 -28.52 -42.30
C ASN A 381 27.81 -27.70 -43.33
N VAL A 382 26.77 -26.99 -42.88
CA VAL A 382 26.10 -25.94 -43.65
C VAL A 382 26.86 -24.64 -43.42
N GLN A 383 27.16 -23.92 -44.50
CA GLN A 383 27.81 -22.62 -44.39
C GLN A 383 26.76 -21.54 -44.11
N HIS A 384 27.05 -20.70 -43.13
CA HIS A 384 26.30 -19.50 -42.79
C HIS A 384 27.10 -18.28 -43.21
N ASP A 385 26.42 -17.30 -43.80
CA ASP A 385 26.98 -16.04 -44.29
C ASP A 385 26.10 -14.93 -43.71
N ILE A 386 26.58 -14.25 -42.67
CA ILE A 386 25.85 -13.20 -41.97
C ILE A 386 26.39 -11.85 -42.40
N TRP A 387 25.54 -11.01 -42.99
CA TRP A 387 25.85 -9.58 -43.22
C TRP A 387 24.93 -8.73 -42.36
N PHE A 388 25.47 -7.69 -41.74
CA PHE A 388 24.70 -6.84 -40.84
C PHE A 388 25.16 -5.39 -40.88
N LEU A 389 24.37 -4.51 -40.27
CA LEU A 389 24.67 -3.09 -40.09
C LEU A 389 24.70 -2.79 -38.59
N ASP A 390 25.79 -2.17 -38.15
CA ASP A 390 26.09 -1.82 -36.77
C ASP A 390 26.35 -0.30 -36.60
N GLY A 391 26.88 0.14 -35.46
CA GLY A 391 27.15 1.55 -35.20
C GLY A 391 28.20 2.18 -36.14
N VAL A 392 29.15 1.40 -36.67
CA VAL A 392 30.18 1.87 -37.61
C VAL A 392 29.56 2.14 -38.97
N SER A 393 28.83 1.17 -39.53
CA SER A 393 28.14 1.34 -40.82
C SER A 393 27.12 2.48 -40.76
N ALA A 394 26.37 2.61 -39.66
CA ALA A 394 25.44 3.72 -39.45
C ALA A 394 26.15 5.08 -39.41
N LEU A 395 27.31 5.21 -38.77
CA LEU A 395 28.08 6.46 -38.77
C LEU A 395 28.49 6.88 -40.19
N ASN A 396 28.97 5.93 -40.99
CA ASN A 396 29.35 6.16 -42.38
C ASN A 396 28.15 6.61 -43.22
N GLN A 397 27.04 5.89 -43.13
CA GLN A 397 25.78 6.21 -43.81
C GLN A 397 25.23 7.58 -43.41
N MET A 398 25.21 7.89 -42.11
CA MET A 398 24.78 9.21 -41.61
C MET A 398 25.69 10.33 -42.10
N ARG A 399 27.02 10.12 -42.17
CA ARG A 399 27.97 11.11 -42.72
C ARG A 399 27.73 11.36 -44.20
N ALA A 400 27.53 10.31 -44.99
CA ALA A 400 27.19 10.42 -46.41
C ALA A 400 25.86 11.18 -46.62
N ALA A 401 24.82 10.82 -45.86
CA ALA A 401 23.54 11.51 -45.89
C ALA A 401 23.65 13.00 -45.52
N ARG A 402 24.49 13.34 -44.52
CA ARG A 402 24.75 14.73 -44.11
C ARG A 402 25.46 15.53 -45.20
N GLN A 403 26.36 14.93 -45.98
CA GLN A 403 26.98 15.59 -47.14
C GLN A 403 25.94 15.94 -48.21
N LEU A 404 24.88 15.14 -48.34
CA LEU A 404 23.74 15.42 -49.21
C LEU A 404 22.72 16.40 -48.60
N GLY A 405 22.93 16.88 -47.38
CA GLY A 405 22.05 17.82 -46.69
C GLY A 405 20.91 17.17 -45.90
N VAL A 406 20.83 15.84 -45.86
CA VAL A 406 19.84 15.11 -45.06
C VAL A 406 20.29 15.07 -43.60
N ARG A 407 19.39 15.45 -42.70
CA ARG A 407 19.64 15.59 -41.26
C ARG A 407 18.63 14.85 -40.38
N THR A 408 17.56 14.36 -40.99
CA THR A 408 16.45 13.65 -40.34
C THR A 408 16.62 12.17 -40.62
N PHE A 409 16.72 11.38 -39.57
CA PHE A 409 16.97 9.94 -39.65
C PHE A 409 15.89 9.16 -38.93
N ALA A 410 15.57 7.96 -39.41
CA ALA A 410 14.66 7.04 -38.73
C ALA A 410 15.32 5.67 -38.52
N LEU A 411 15.41 5.17 -37.29
CA LEU A 411 16.01 3.86 -37.01
C LEU A 411 15.02 2.72 -37.29
N TRP A 412 15.37 1.82 -38.22
CA TRP A 412 14.72 0.52 -38.40
C TRP A 412 15.63 -0.60 -37.83
N ARG A 413 15.31 -1.19 -36.69
CA ARG A 413 14.20 -0.90 -35.76
C ARG A 413 14.71 -0.90 -34.33
N LEU A 414 13.93 -0.35 -33.40
CA LEU A 414 14.27 -0.42 -31.98
C LEU A 414 14.38 -1.88 -31.53
N GLY A 415 15.43 -2.19 -30.79
CA GLY A 415 15.73 -3.50 -30.21
C GLY A 415 16.79 -4.28 -30.97
N SER A 416 16.96 -4.04 -32.27
CA SER A 416 17.91 -4.81 -33.10
C SER A 416 19.31 -4.19 -33.14
N GLU A 417 19.45 -2.94 -32.71
CA GLU A 417 20.62 -2.11 -32.98
C GLU A 417 21.82 -2.37 -32.07
N ASP A 418 23.00 -2.08 -32.60
CA ASP A 418 24.18 -1.77 -31.83
C ASP A 418 23.94 -0.51 -30.98
N ARG A 419 23.82 -0.68 -29.67
CA ARG A 419 23.53 0.42 -28.73
C ARG A 419 24.56 1.54 -28.73
N SER A 420 25.78 1.33 -29.25
CA SER A 420 26.77 2.40 -29.39
C SER A 420 26.33 3.47 -30.41
N LEU A 421 25.43 3.13 -31.34
CA LEU A 421 24.76 4.04 -32.29
C LEU A 421 24.15 5.26 -31.60
N TRP A 422 23.47 5.07 -30.46
CA TRP A 422 22.83 6.17 -29.73
C TRP A 422 23.83 7.20 -29.18
N LYS A 423 25.12 6.87 -29.09
CA LYS A 423 26.18 7.82 -28.70
C LYS A 423 26.56 8.78 -29.83
N ILE A 424 26.30 8.40 -31.08
CA ILE A 424 26.67 9.18 -32.27
C ILE A 424 25.46 9.80 -32.98
N TRP A 425 24.24 9.31 -32.68
CA TRP A 425 23.01 9.64 -33.40
C TRP A 425 22.76 11.15 -33.54
N ASP A 426 23.03 11.90 -32.47
CA ASP A 426 22.84 13.35 -32.42
C ASP A 426 23.98 14.16 -33.06
N SER A 427 25.15 13.57 -33.25
CA SER A 427 26.37 14.29 -33.65
C SER A 427 27.29 13.47 -34.54
N PRO A 428 26.80 12.94 -35.69
CA PRO A 428 27.57 12.05 -36.57
C PRO A 428 28.78 12.74 -37.23
N LEU A 429 28.76 14.08 -37.33
CA LEU A 429 29.86 14.88 -37.90
C LEU A 429 30.93 15.28 -36.87
N ASP A 430 30.74 14.99 -35.58
CA ASP A 430 31.76 15.30 -34.58
C ASP A 430 33.02 14.45 -34.83
N THR A 431 34.18 15.10 -34.76
CA THR A 431 35.49 14.45 -34.81
C THR A 431 35.66 13.35 -33.74
N VAL A 432 34.94 13.46 -32.62
CA VAL A 432 34.98 12.47 -31.53
C VAL A 432 34.08 11.26 -31.81
N ALA A 433 33.12 11.34 -32.75
CA ALA A 433 32.11 10.29 -32.98
C ALA A 433 32.69 8.88 -33.19
N PRO A 434 33.76 8.66 -33.98
CA PRO A 434 34.34 7.31 -34.15
C PRO A 434 34.87 6.73 -32.83
N SER A 435 35.42 7.57 -31.95
CA SER A 435 35.90 7.12 -30.63
C SER A 435 34.78 6.76 -29.66
N LEU A 436 33.55 7.27 -29.86
CA LEU A 436 32.40 6.93 -29.03
C LEU A 436 31.88 5.51 -29.28
N LEU A 437 32.17 4.96 -30.47
CA LEU A 437 31.84 3.58 -30.86
C LEU A 437 32.80 2.53 -30.28
N SER A 438 33.94 2.94 -29.72
CA SER A 438 34.97 2.02 -29.18
C SER A 438 34.48 1.12 -28.03
N ASP A 439 33.51 1.57 -27.26
CA ASP A 439 32.88 0.80 -26.18
C ASP A 439 31.50 0.34 -26.65
N VAL A 440 31.33 -0.98 -26.72
CA VAL A 440 30.17 -1.64 -27.31
C VAL A 440 29.33 -2.27 -26.19
N PRO A 441 28.22 -1.65 -25.78
CA PRO A 441 27.31 -2.28 -24.84
C PRO A 441 26.62 -3.48 -25.49
N PRO A 442 26.33 -4.56 -24.74
CA PRO A 442 25.51 -5.66 -25.25
C PRO A 442 24.10 -5.20 -25.57
N GLY A 443 23.47 -5.85 -26.55
CA GLY A 443 22.07 -5.62 -26.96
C GLY A 443 21.07 -5.88 -25.84
N GLN A 444 19.79 -5.63 -26.11
CA GLN A 444 18.72 -5.90 -25.14
C GLN A 444 18.45 -7.41 -24.98
N ASP A 445 18.82 -8.21 -25.98
CA ASP A 445 18.60 -9.66 -26.03
C ASP A 445 19.28 -10.41 -24.88
N VAL A 446 18.72 -11.55 -24.48
CA VAL A 446 19.30 -12.49 -23.50
C VAL A 446 19.77 -13.75 -24.21
N ASP A 447 20.99 -14.19 -23.89
CA ASP A 447 21.55 -15.45 -24.38
C ASP A 447 20.97 -16.63 -23.58
N MET A 448 19.99 -17.31 -24.15
CA MET A 448 19.30 -18.45 -23.55
C MET A 448 19.96 -19.77 -23.99
N GLU A 449 20.65 -20.45 -23.07
CA GLU A 449 21.28 -21.75 -23.33
C GLU A 449 20.45 -22.91 -22.75
N GLY A 450 20.22 -23.97 -23.51
CA GLY A 450 19.49 -25.16 -23.04
C GLY A 450 17.98 -25.14 -23.33
N ASN A 451 17.21 -25.98 -22.63
CA ASN A 451 15.76 -26.14 -22.84
C ASN A 451 15.01 -26.35 -21.52
N GLY A 452 13.81 -25.77 -21.43
CA GLY A 452 12.90 -25.88 -20.28
C GLY A 452 12.63 -24.54 -19.61
N GLU A 453 11.83 -24.56 -18.54
CA GLU A 453 11.32 -23.37 -17.84
C GLU A 453 11.98 -23.10 -16.49
N ILE A 454 13.04 -23.84 -16.14
CA ILE A 454 13.81 -23.60 -14.92
C ILE A 454 15.03 -22.79 -15.31
N LEU A 455 15.11 -21.56 -14.81
CA LEU A 455 16.09 -20.57 -15.19
C LEU A 455 17.18 -20.47 -14.13
N ASN A 456 18.44 -20.36 -14.57
CA ASN A 456 19.57 -20.05 -13.71
C ASN A 456 20.48 -19.04 -14.40
N LEU A 457 20.93 -18.02 -13.66
CA LEU A 457 21.83 -17.01 -14.17
C LEU A 457 23.26 -17.53 -14.23
N GLU A 458 23.83 -17.58 -15.44
CA GLU A 458 25.15 -18.17 -15.70
C GLU A 458 26.23 -17.11 -15.90
N ALA A 459 25.89 -16.01 -16.58
CA ALA A 459 26.77 -14.86 -16.76
C ALA A 459 25.98 -13.54 -16.74
N THR A 460 26.65 -12.49 -16.25
CA THR A 460 26.17 -11.11 -16.31
C THR A 460 26.76 -10.38 -17.52
N PRO A 461 26.12 -9.32 -18.04
CA PRO A 461 26.52 -8.70 -19.28
C PRO A 461 27.90 -8.06 -19.18
N GLN A 462 28.66 -8.12 -20.27
CA GLN A 462 29.98 -7.52 -20.41
C GLN A 462 30.04 -6.68 -21.69
N ASN A 463 30.52 -5.44 -21.57
CA ASN A 463 30.76 -4.60 -22.74
C ASN A 463 31.92 -5.13 -23.57
N GLY A 464 31.69 -5.23 -24.88
CA GLY A 464 32.74 -5.43 -25.86
C GLY A 464 33.52 -4.15 -26.13
N SER A 465 34.51 -4.27 -27.01
CA SER A 465 35.31 -3.15 -27.49
C SER A 465 35.70 -3.34 -28.94
N ARG A 466 35.77 -2.22 -29.66
CA ARG A 466 36.22 -2.19 -31.05
C ARG A 466 37.25 -1.10 -31.29
N THR A 467 38.08 -1.32 -32.29
CA THR A 467 39.01 -0.35 -32.85
C THR A 467 38.60 -0.06 -34.30
N VAL A 468 38.63 1.22 -34.69
CA VAL A 468 38.23 1.66 -36.03
C VAL A 468 39.32 2.52 -36.68
N GLN A 469 39.46 2.43 -38.00
CA GLN A 469 40.33 3.30 -38.80
C GLN A 469 39.50 4.25 -39.65
N VAL A 470 39.83 5.54 -39.59
CA VAL A 470 39.11 6.61 -40.32
C VAL A 470 40.00 7.12 -41.44
N ASP A 471 39.47 7.15 -42.66
CA ASP A 471 40.05 7.92 -43.74
C ASP A 471 39.75 9.41 -43.51
N TYR A 472 40.77 10.19 -43.18
CA TYR A 472 40.63 11.62 -42.89
C TYR A 472 40.22 12.47 -44.10
N SER A 473 40.33 11.94 -45.33
CA SER A 473 39.94 12.67 -46.55
C SER A 473 38.44 12.60 -46.82
N THR A 474 37.83 11.44 -46.57
CA THR A 474 36.39 11.20 -46.74
C THR A 474 35.61 11.34 -45.43
N GLY A 475 36.29 11.19 -44.30
CA GLY A 475 35.69 11.09 -42.97
C GLY A 475 34.98 9.75 -42.73
N LEU A 476 35.14 8.75 -43.60
CA LEU A 476 34.52 7.43 -43.45
C LEU A 476 35.44 6.51 -42.65
N ILE A 477 34.83 5.58 -41.90
CA ILE A 477 35.52 4.45 -41.30
C ILE A 477 35.72 3.39 -42.39
N THR A 478 36.97 3.00 -42.61
CA THR A 478 37.36 2.05 -43.67
C THR A 478 37.71 0.67 -43.14
N GLU A 479 38.04 0.57 -41.85
CA GLU A 479 38.31 -0.71 -41.16
C GLU A 479 37.71 -0.68 -39.76
N GLU A 480 37.20 -1.83 -39.34
CA GLU A 480 36.76 -2.12 -37.98
C GLU A 480 37.38 -3.45 -37.52
N THR A 481 37.76 -3.51 -36.24
CA THR A 481 38.23 -4.73 -35.59
C THR A 481 37.58 -4.84 -34.22
N MET A 482 36.88 -5.95 -33.96
CA MET A 482 36.32 -6.26 -32.65
C MET A 482 37.43 -6.82 -31.75
N ASP A 483 37.90 -6.01 -30.80
CA ASP A 483 38.90 -6.43 -29.81
C ASP A 483 38.30 -7.40 -28.78
N SER A 484 37.01 -7.20 -28.46
CA SER A 484 36.20 -8.13 -27.68
C SER A 484 34.72 -7.99 -28.06
N LEU A 485 34.02 -9.12 -28.17
CA LEU A 485 32.59 -9.14 -28.48
C LEU A 485 31.77 -8.80 -27.22
N PRO A 486 30.67 -8.03 -27.34
CA PRO A 486 29.79 -7.77 -26.22
C PRO A 486 28.97 -9.01 -25.86
N GLU A 487 28.90 -9.31 -24.56
CA GLU A 487 28.15 -10.46 -24.03
C GLU A 487 26.91 -9.96 -23.27
N PRO A 488 25.69 -10.43 -23.63
CA PRO A 488 24.48 -10.12 -22.88
C PRO A 488 24.38 -10.96 -21.61
N TYR A 489 23.25 -10.88 -20.90
CA TYR A 489 22.94 -11.86 -19.86
C TYR A 489 22.92 -13.26 -20.47
N ARG A 490 23.49 -14.24 -19.76
CA ARG A 490 23.35 -15.65 -20.12
C ARG A 490 22.49 -16.36 -19.10
N LEU A 491 21.38 -16.93 -19.58
CA LEU A 491 20.45 -17.71 -18.80
C LEU A 491 20.46 -19.16 -19.26
N GLY A 492 20.77 -20.06 -18.34
CA GLY A 492 20.61 -21.48 -18.55
C GLY A 492 19.16 -21.91 -18.34
N ARG A 493 18.65 -22.72 -19.27
CA ARG A 493 17.31 -23.31 -19.26
C ARG A 493 17.39 -24.80 -19.00
N TYR A 494 16.65 -25.23 -17.98
CA TYR A 494 16.63 -26.60 -17.49
C TYR A 494 15.21 -27.13 -17.36
N GLY A 495 15.07 -28.45 -17.29
CA GLY A 495 13.79 -29.11 -17.01
C GLY A 495 12.94 -29.47 -18.23
N ALA A 496 13.44 -29.33 -19.46
CA ALA A 496 12.73 -29.86 -20.62
C ALA A 496 12.58 -31.38 -20.58
N SER A 497 11.37 -31.87 -20.85
CA SER A 497 11.08 -33.30 -20.92
C SER A 497 10.02 -33.62 -21.98
N ALA A 498 10.14 -34.78 -22.62
CA ALA A 498 9.13 -35.26 -23.57
C ALA A 498 7.98 -36.02 -22.89
N ASP A 499 8.18 -36.50 -21.65
CA ASP A 499 7.28 -37.43 -20.97
C ASP A 499 6.89 -37.01 -19.54
N GLN A 500 7.40 -35.88 -19.05
CA GLN A 500 7.11 -35.37 -17.70
C GLN A 500 6.44 -33.99 -17.73
N VAL A 501 5.61 -33.71 -16.73
CA VAL A 501 5.01 -32.39 -16.51
C VAL A 501 4.90 -32.11 -15.00
N VAL A 502 4.95 -30.84 -14.63
CA VAL A 502 4.82 -30.36 -13.26
C VAL A 502 3.57 -29.50 -13.15
N ILE A 503 2.82 -29.70 -12.06
CA ILE A 503 1.70 -28.83 -11.69
C ILE A 503 2.19 -27.94 -10.54
N THR A 504 2.15 -26.63 -10.73
CA THR A 504 2.51 -25.65 -9.71
C THR A 504 1.29 -24.84 -9.25
N PHE A 505 1.37 -24.32 -8.02
CA PHE A 505 0.34 -23.47 -7.42
C PHE A 505 0.95 -22.23 -6.78
N ASP A 506 0.43 -21.06 -7.11
CA ASP A 506 0.87 -19.76 -6.60
C ASP A 506 -0.20 -19.10 -5.71
N ASP A 507 0.21 -18.06 -4.98
CA ASP A 507 -0.58 -17.22 -4.06
C ASP A 507 -1.05 -17.85 -2.74
N GLY A 508 -0.92 -19.16 -2.58
CA GLY A 508 -1.32 -19.86 -1.37
C GLY A 508 -0.42 -19.61 -0.16
N PRO A 509 -0.80 -20.18 1.00
CA PRO A 509 -1.99 -21.00 1.22
C PRO A 509 -3.24 -20.18 1.56
N ASP A 510 -4.37 -20.53 0.96
CA ASP A 510 -5.71 -20.03 1.29
C ASP A 510 -6.47 -21.03 2.19
N PRO A 511 -7.23 -20.58 3.21
CA PRO A 511 -7.94 -21.47 4.13
C PRO A 511 -9.11 -22.24 3.52
N GLN A 512 -9.65 -21.80 2.39
CA GLN A 512 -10.78 -22.39 1.70
C GLN A 512 -10.34 -23.24 0.50
N TRP A 513 -9.43 -22.76 -0.33
CA TRP A 513 -9.08 -23.39 -1.60
C TRP A 513 -7.94 -24.42 -1.50
N THR A 514 -6.82 -24.05 -0.88
CA THR A 514 -5.64 -24.94 -0.76
C THR A 514 -5.98 -26.32 -0.15
N PRO A 515 -6.80 -26.45 0.93
CA PRO A 515 -7.16 -27.77 1.47
C PRO A 515 -7.88 -28.68 0.46
N GLN A 516 -8.74 -28.11 -0.40
CA GLN A 516 -9.47 -28.85 -1.41
C GLN A 516 -8.54 -29.32 -2.53
N ILE A 517 -7.60 -28.47 -2.95
CA ILE A 517 -6.55 -28.82 -3.92
C ILE A 517 -5.70 -29.98 -3.39
N LEU A 518 -5.24 -29.88 -2.13
CA LEU A 518 -4.46 -30.96 -1.48
C LEU A 518 -5.24 -32.28 -1.42
N ASP A 519 -6.55 -32.23 -1.12
CA ASP A 519 -7.41 -33.43 -1.14
C ASP A 519 -7.53 -34.04 -2.54
N ILE A 520 -7.68 -33.21 -3.59
CA ILE A 520 -7.73 -33.67 -4.98
C ILE A 520 -6.40 -34.32 -5.39
N LEU A 521 -5.27 -33.65 -5.15
CA LEU A 521 -3.93 -34.15 -5.48
C LEU A 521 -3.65 -35.49 -4.78
N LYS A 522 -3.99 -35.58 -3.49
CA LYS A 522 -3.86 -36.82 -2.72
C LYS A 522 -4.75 -37.94 -3.25
N ASN A 523 -6.02 -37.65 -3.53
CA ASN A 523 -6.97 -38.64 -4.07
C ASN A 523 -6.56 -39.12 -5.47
N LYS A 524 -6.01 -38.23 -6.29
CA LYS A 524 -5.52 -38.55 -7.63
C LYS A 524 -4.10 -39.10 -7.62
N ASN A 525 -3.39 -39.12 -6.48
CA ASN A 525 -1.97 -39.49 -6.38
C ASN A 525 -1.10 -38.71 -7.39
N ALA A 526 -1.22 -37.38 -7.39
CA ALA A 526 -0.45 -36.46 -8.22
C ALA A 526 0.53 -35.65 -7.36
N LYS A 527 1.76 -35.46 -7.86
CA LYS A 527 2.73 -34.52 -7.25
C LYS A 527 2.42 -33.08 -7.69
N ALA A 528 2.86 -32.12 -6.89
CA ALA A 528 2.77 -30.69 -7.18
C ALA A 528 3.81 -29.91 -6.38
N THR A 529 4.07 -28.67 -6.80
CA THR A 529 4.96 -27.72 -6.14
C THR A 529 4.19 -26.42 -5.84
N PHE A 530 4.31 -25.87 -4.63
CA PHE A 530 3.55 -24.69 -4.20
C PHE A 530 4.47 -23.49 -3.93
N PHE A 531 4.26 -22.37 -4.59
CA PHE A 531 4.98 -21.11 -4.34
C PHE A 531 4.16 -20.26 -3.36
N LEU A 532 4.63 -20.17 -2.11
CA LEU A 532 3.83 -19.61 -1.03
C LEU A 532 4.20 -18.16 -0.72
N ILE A 533 3.19 -17.31 -0.56
CA ILE A 533 3.34 -15.97 -0.01
C ILE A 533 3.63 -16.08 1.48
N GLY A 534 4.73 -15.50 1.95
CA GLY A 534 5.19 -15.64 3.34
C GLY A 534 4.16 -15.21 4.38
N ASN A 535 3.44 -14.10 4.17
CA ASN A 535 2.37 -13.65 5.07
C ASN A 535 1.23 -14.69 5.17
N GLN A 536 0.80 -15.24 4.03
CA GLN A 536 -0.24 -16.28 3.99
C GLN A 536 0.26 -17.58 4.65
N ALA A 537 1.51 -17.96 4.40
CA ALA A 537 2.14 -19.13 4.99
C ALA A 537 2.29 -19.01 6.51
N ASP A 538 2.50 -17.81 7.06
CA ASP A 538 2.52 -17.57 8.52
C ASP A 538 1.10 -17.63 9.11
N ARG A 539 0.17 -16.92 8.47
CA ARG A 539 -1.24 -16.83 8.89
C ARG A 539 -1.92 -18.19 8.91
N PHE A 540 -1.71 -19.01 7.88
CA PHE A 540 -2.31 -20.34 7.71
C PHE A 540 -1.28 -21.48 7.87
N SER A 541 -0.36 -21.31 8.81
CA SER A 541 0.73 -22.25 9.09
C SER A 541 0.36 -23.74 9.27
N SER A 542 -0.87 -24.07 9.64
CA SER A 542 -1.36 -25.45 9.68
C SER A 542 -1.50 -26.05 8.28
N ILE A 543 -1.91 -25.26 7.29
CA ILE A 543 -2.02 -25.65 5.89
C ILE A 543 -0.63 -25.71 5.28
N THR A 544 0.23 -24.72 5.51
CA THR A 544 1.66 -24.77 5.13
C THR A 544 2.34 -26.06 5.62
N SER A 545 2.11 -26.43 6.88
CA SER A 545 2.62 -27.67 7.45
C SER A 545 2.02 -28.92 6.81
N ARG A 546 0.76 -28.86 6.35
CA ARG A 546 0.08 -29.95 5.64
C ARG A 546 0.69 -30.16 4.26
N ILE A 547 0.89 -29.09 3.48
CA ILE A 547 1.58 -29.12 2.17
C ILE A 547 2.92 -29.85 2.31
N PHE A 548 3.75 -29.43 3.27
CA PHE A 548 5.05 -30.04 3.51
C PHE A 548 4.97 -31.50 3.96
N LYS A 549 4.07 -31.85 4.90
CA LYS A 549 3.94 -33.22 5.43
C LYS A 549 3.37 -34.21 4.42
N GLU A 550 2.52 -33.76 3.51
CA GLU A 550 1.94 -34.61 2.46
C GLU A 550 2.90 -34.89 1.30
N GLY A 551 4.08 -34.24 1.28
CA GLY A 551 5.17 -34.60 0.37
C GLY A 551 5.41 -33.60 -0.76
N TYR A 552 4.61 -32.55 -0.87
CA TYR A 552 4.73 -31.53 -1.92
C TYR A 552 5.96 -30.63 -1.72
N GLU A 553 6.51 -30.11 -2.81
CA GLU A 553 7.59 -29.12 -2.75
C GLU A 553 7.03 -27.72 -2.48
N ILE A 554 7.83 -26.87 -1.84
CA ILE A 554 7.46 -25.50 -1.50
C ILE A 554 8.53 -24.58 -2.06
N GLY A 555 8.11 -23.56 -2.81
CA GLY A 555 8.93 -22.45 -3.27
C GLY A 555 8.58 -21.14 -2.57
N ASN A 556 9.49 -20.17 -2.69
CA ASN A 556 9.32 -18.82 -2.20
C ASN A 556 8.54 -17.99 -3.23
N HIS A 557 7.52 -17.25 -2.78
CA HIS A 557 6.77 -16.30 -3.60
C HIS A 557 6.72 -14.92 -2.93
N THR A 558 7.85 -14.49 -2.34
CA THR A 558 8.03 -13.29 -1.50
C THR A 558 7.21 -13.31 -0.21
N PHE A 559 7.32 -12.28 0.65
CA PHE A 559 6.60 -12.24 1.93
C PHE A 559 5.28 -11.50 1.82
N THR A 560 5.24 -10.39 1.07
CA THR A 560 4.08 -9.52 0.89
C THR A 560 3.49 -9.51 -0.53
N HIS A 561 4.02 -10.33 -1.44
CA HIS A 561 3.60 -10.40 -2.85
C HIS A 561 3.81 -9.10 -3.67
N PRO A 562 4.97 -8.41 -3.58
CA PRO A 562 5.23 -7.24 -4.41
C PRO A 562 5.80 -7.61 -5.78
N ASP A 563 5.59 -6.73 -6.76
CA ASP A 563 6.35 -6.76 -8.01
C ASP A 563 7.82 -6.43 -7.70
N ILE A 564 8.71 -7.39 -7.94
CA ILE A 564 10.14 -7.26 -7.60
C ILE A 564 10.88 -6.30 -8.56
N SER A 565 10.34 -6.02 -9.75
CA SER A 565 10.93 -5.10 -10.73
C SER A 565 10.83 -3.63 -10.29
N GLU A 566 9.86 -3.31 -9.43
CA GLU A 566 9.65 -1.97 -8.88
C GLU A 566 10.39 -1.73 -7.55
N LEU A 567 10.94 -2.78 -6.93
CA LEU A 567 11.58 -2.71 -5.63
C LEU A 567 13.09 -2.45 -5.72
N SER A 568 13.63 -1.72 -4.73
CA SER A 568 15.08 -1.65 -4.55
C SER A 568 15.63 -3.01 -4.08
N ASP A 569 16.90 -3.30 -4.40
CA ASP A 569 17.56 -4.57 -4.05
C ASP A 569 17.44 -4.95 -2.57
N ARG A 570 17.46 -3.95 -1.67
CA ARG A 570 17.36 -4.18 -0.23
C ARG A 570 15.99 -4.73 0.17
N PHE A 571 14.93 -4.27 -0.48
CA PHE A 571 13.57 -4.73 -0.23
C PHE A 571 13.34 -6.11 -0.83
N VAL A 572 13.82 -6.39 -2.05
CA VAL A 572 13.78 -7.75 -2.63
C VAL A 572 14.48 -8.75 -1.71
N ARG A 573 15.68 -8.42 -1.21
CA ARG A 573 16.41 -9.26 -0.24
C ARG A 573 15.62 -9.47 1.06
N LEU A 574 14.95 -8.44 1.56
CA LEU A 574 14.15 -8.52 2.79
C LEU A 574 12.92 -9.43 2.58
N GLU A 575 12.19 -9.26 1.49
CA GLU A 575 11.02 -10.05 1.12
C GLU A 575 11.37 -11.55 1.03
N LEU A 576 12.38 -11.89 0.23
CA LEU A 576 12.82 -13.27 0.06
C LEU A 576 13.33 -13.86 1.38
N ASN A 577 14.14 -13.11 2.13
CA ASN A 577 14.71 -13.59 3.37
C ASN A 577 13.66 -13.74 4.49
N LEU A 578 12.63 -12.89 4.57
CA LEU A 578 11.54 -13.05 5.54
C LEU A 578 10.79 -14.36 5.32
N THR A 579 10.43 -14.67 4.07
CA THR A 579 9.75 -15.93 3.70
C THR A 579 10.65 -17.14 3.96
N GLU A 580 11.93 -17.05 3.63
CA GLU A 580 12.90 -18.11 3.90
C GLU A 580 13.10 -18.36 5.41
N ARG A 581 13.20 -17.28 6.20
CA ARG A 581 13.26 -17.36 7.67
C ARG A 581 11.97 -17.95 8.25
N LEU A 582 10.83 -17.70 7.63
CA LEU A 582 9.56 -18.34 8.00
C LEU A 582 9.62 -19.86 7.73
N PHE A 583 10.04 -20.30 6.55
CA PHE A 583 10.18 -21.72 6.22
C PHE A 583 11.18 -22.43 7.14
N ALA A 584 12.36 -21.82 7.35
CA ALA A 584 13.37 -22.33 8.29
C ALA A 584 12.83 -22.47 9.72
N SER A 585 12.04 -21.50 10.20
CA SER A 585 11.50 -21.50 11.56
C SER A 585 10.35 -22.47 11.77
N ARG A 586 9.46 -22.62 10.76
CA ARG A 586 8.22 -23.40 10.82
C ARG A 586 8.39 -24.84 10.35
N LEU A 587 9.01 -25.01 9.18
CA LEU A 587 9.14 -26.28 8.47
C LEU A 587 10.51 -26.95 8.70
N ARG A 588 11.49 -26.19 9.23
CA ARG A 588 12.87 -26.65 9.44
C ARG A 588 13.58 -27.02 8.13
N THR A 589 13.20 -26.36 7.05
CA THR A 589 13.79 -26.49 5.73
C THR A 589 14.03 -25.12 5.12
N ARG A 590 14.97 -25.07 4.19
CA ARG A 590 15.16 -23.98 3.23
C ARG A 590 14.73 -24.43 1.85
N THR A 591 14.30 -23.53 0.98
CA THR A 591 13.99 -23.88 -0.42
C THR A 591 14.83 -23.06 -1.38
N VAL A 592 15.34 -23.70 -2.43
CA VAL A 592 16.02 -22.99 -3.53
C VAL A 592 15.04 -22.57 -4.62
N LEU A 593 13.77 -22.98 -4.57
CA LEU A 593 12.80 -22.62 -5.59
C LEU A 593 12.24 -21.23 -5.31
N PHE A 594 12.23 -20.38 -6.33
CA PHE A 594 11.63 -19.06 -6.28
C PHE A 594 10.81 -18.84 -7.55
N ARG A 595 9.65 -18.21 -7.40
CA ARG A 595 8.90 -17.66 -8.52
C ARG A 595 8.59 -16.19 -8.23
N PRO A 596 8.95 -15.25 -9.12
CA PRO A 596 8.61 -13.84 -8.95
C PRO A 596 7.09 -13.61 -9.04
N PRO A 597 6.50 -12.77 -8.17
CA PRO A 597 5.10 -12.35 -8.29
C PRO A 597 4.78 -11.67 -9.62
N TYR A 598 3.51 -11.74 -10.04
CA TYR A 598 2.95 -11.14 -11.27
C TYR A 598 3.52 -11.68 -12.59
N SER A 599 4.17 -12.85 -12.56
CA SER A 599 4.78 -13.47 -13.75
C SER A 599 5.65 -12.49 -14.56
N VAL A 600 6.23 -11.49 -13.86
CA VAL A 600 7.29 -10.66 -14.42
C VAL A 600 8.42 -11.64 -14.67
N ASP A 601 8.54 -12.08 -15.93
CA ASP A 601 9.64 -12.87 -16.46
C ASP A 601 9.51 -14.41 -16.31
N ALA A 602 8.32 -14.97 -16.57
CA ALA A 602 8.15 -16.42 -16.71
C ALA A 602 9.12 -17.02 -17.75
N GLU A 603 9.53 -16.23 -18.76
CA GLU A 603 10.77 -16.37 -19.56
C GLU A 603 11.29 -14.96 -19.91
N PRO A 604 12.32 -14.42 -19.25
CA PRO A 604 12.86 -13.09 -19.59
C PRO A 604 13.53 -13.12 -20.96
N ASP A 605 13.04 -12.32 -21.90
CA ASP A 605 13.62 -12.18 -23.23
C ASP A 605 14.61 -11.00 -23.30
N THR A 606 14.58 -10.09 -22.31
CA THR A 606 15.37 -8.84 -22.32
C THR A 606 16.20 -8.58 -21.05
N GLU A 607 17.23 -7.75 -21.18
CA GLU A 607 18.16 -7.36 -20.09
C GLU A 607 17.43 -6.85 -18.83
N ASP A 608 16.41 -6.01 -19.00
CA ASP A 608 15.67 -5.38 -17.91
C ASP A 608 14.73 -6.34 -17.17
N GLN A 609 14.34 -7.45 -17.82
CA GLN A 609 13.58 -8.56 -17.26
C GLN A 609 14.48 -9.53 -16.49
N VAL A 610 15.71 -9.80 -16.95
CA VAL A 610 16.63 -10.67 -16.19
C VAL A 610 17.16 -10.00 -14.92
N ARG A 611 17.33 -8.68 -14.95
CA ARG A 611 18.00 -7.93 -13.88
C ARG A 611 17.38 -8.12 -12.48
N PRO A 612 16.05 -8.07 -12.29
CA PRO A 612 15.43 -8.39 -10.99
C PRO A 612 15.79 -9.80 -10.46
N LEU A 613 16.01 -10.77 -11.34
CA LEU A 613 16.37 -12.14 -10.97
C LEU A 613 17.80 -12.24 -10.41
N GLU A 614 18.72 -11.34 -10.79
CA GLU A 614 20.12 -11.33 -10.32
C GLU A 614 20.21 -11.38 -8.78
N ILE A 615 19.34 -10.62 -8.10
CA ILE A 615 19.32 -10.59 -6.63
C ILE A 615 18.90 -11.93 -6.07
N SER A 616 17.83 -12.52 -6.59
CA SER A 616 17.33 -13.83 -6.14
C SER A 616 18.35 -14.94 -6.40
N GLU A 617 18.99 -14.92 -7.57
CA GLU A 617 20.03 -15.85 -7.96
C GLU A 617 21.30 -15.69 -7.10
N SER A 618 21.70 -14.45 -6.78
CA SER A 618 22.80 -14.15 -5.84
C SER A 618 22.50 -14.63 -4.41
N MET A 619 21.22 -14.78 -4.06
CA MET A 619 20.77 -15.36 -2.81
C MET A 619 20.67 -16.89 -2.87
N GLY A 620 20.96 -17.51 -4.00
CA GLY A 620 20.97 -18.96 -4.17
C GLY A 620 19.63 -19.58 -4.59
N TYR A 621 18.68 -18.77 -5.07
CA TYR A 621 17.44 -19.28 -5.66
C TYR A 621 17.65 -19.74 -7.11
N LEU A 622 16.72 -20.58 -7.58
CA LEU A 622 16.45 -20.93 -8.96
C LEU A 622 15.09 -20.34 -9.32
N ALA A 623 15.04 -19.51 -10.36
CA ALA A 623 13.79 -18.96 -10.86
C ALA A 623 13.01 -20.03 -11.63
N ILE A 624 11.74 -20.23 -11.25
CA ILE A 624 10.84 -21.22 -11.85
C ILE A 624 9.80 -20.50 -12.70
N GLY A 625 9.95 -20.59 -14.02
CA GLY A 625 9.00 -20.06 -14.98
C GLY A 625 7.78 -20.96 -15.18
N ASP A 626 7.02 -20.64 -16.21
CA ASP A 626 5.84 -21.35 -16.65
C ASP A 626 5.54 -21.00 -18.11
N LYS A 627 5.35 -22.01 -18.95
CA LYS A 627 4.85 -21.81 -20.33
C LYS A 627 3.35 -22.04 -20.44
N ILE A 628 2.80 -22.88 -19.56
CA ILE A 628 1.38 -23.23 -19.55
C ILE A 628 0.67 -22.46 -18.43
N ASP A 629 0.21 -21.25 -18.75
CA ASP A 629 -0.67 -20.43 -17.89
C ASP A 629 -2.10 -20.35 -18.47
N PRO A 630 -3.10 -21.02 -17.86
CA PRO A 630 -4.49 -20.94 -18.27
C PRO A 630 -5.20 -19.64 -17.83
N ASN A 631 -4.51 -18.72 -17.17
CA ASN A 631 -5.05 -17.47 -16.62
C ASN A 631 -6.21 -17.71 -15.63
N ASP A 632 -6.09 -18.75 -14.79
CA ASP A 632 -7.13 -19.15 -13.83
C ASP A 632 -7.37 -18.14 -12.69
N TRP A 633 -6.50 -17.13 -12.60
CA TRP A 633 -6.57 -16.01 -11.66
C TRP A 633 -7.46 -14.85 -12.11
N ARG A 634 -7.82 -14.75 -13.41
CA ARG A 634 -8.56 -13.60 -13.96
C ARG A 634 -10.01 -13.53 -13.43
N GLU A 635 -10.33 -12.43 -12.74
CA GLU A 635 -11.66 -12.15 -12.17
C GLU A 635 -12.20 -10.77 -12.61
N THR A 636 -12.34 -10.52 -13.91
CA THR A 636 -13.07 -9.32 -14.38
C THR A 636 -14.53 -9.65 -14.71
N PRO A 637 -15.49 -8.70 -14.55
CA PRO A 637 -16.92 -8.92 -14.80
C PRO A 637 -17.28 -9.41 -16.22
N HIS A 638 -16.34 -9.35 -17.16
CA HIS A 638 -16.53 -9.71 -18.57
C HIS A 638 -15.61 -10.85 -19.05
N GLN A 639 -14.72 -11.40 -18.21
CA GLN A 639 -13.74 -12.43 -18.59
C GLN A 639 -13.51 -13.47 -17.47
N HIS A 640 -14.59 -14.08 -16.94
CA HIS A 640 -14.45 -15.21 -16.03
C HIS A 640 -14.11 -16.48 -16.82
N VAL A 641 -12.97 -17.11 -16.53
CA VAL A 641 -12.52 -18.34 -17.21
C VAL A 641 -13.14 -19.56 -16.52
N SER A 642 -13.91 -20.37 -17.26
CA SER A 642 -14.56 -21.58 -16.74
C SER A 642 -13.57 -22.72 -16.51
N ALA A 643 -13.92 -23.68 -15.64
CA ALA A 643 -13.10 -24.88 -15.42
C ALA A 643 -12.80 -25.66 -16.71
N GLU A 644 -13.75 -25.68 -17.65
CA GLU A 644 -13.59 -26.34 -18.95
C GLU A 644 -12.57 -25.61 -19.84
N GLU A 645 -12.57 -24.27 -19.83
CA GLU A 645 -11.59 -23.45 -20.57
C GLU A 645 -10.19 -23.57 -19.96
N ILE A 646 -10.06 -23.56 -18.63
CA ILE A 646 -8.78 -23.78 -17.93
C ILE A 646 -8.21 -25.14 -18.34
N ALA A 647 -9.00 -26.21 -18.24
CA ALA A 647 -8.55 -27.55 -18.58
C ALA A 647 -8.25 -27.72 -20.08
N ALA A 648 -8.98 -27.01 -20.96
CA ALA A 648 -8.71 -27.00 -22.39
C ALA A 648 -7.38 -26.30 -22.71
N SER A 649 -7.15 -25.12 -22.14
CA SER A 649 -5.90 -24.37 -22.32
C SER A 649 -4.69 -25.19 -21.90
N VAL A 650 -4.74 -25.84 -20.73
CA VAL A 650 -3.65 -26.73 -20.30
C VAL A 650 -3.44 -27.87 -21.28
N ARG A 651 -4.51 -28.58 -21.66
CA ARG A 651 -4.42 -29.75 -22.55
C ARG A 651 -3.79 -29.44 -23.91
N ASP A 652 -4.11 -28.28 -24.46
CA ASP A 652 -3.70 -27.87 -25.80
C ASP A 652 -2.19 -27.56 -25.86
N HIS A 653 -1.59 -27.14 -24.74
CA HIS A 653 -0.16 -26.80 -24.62
C HIS A 653 0.69 -27.88 -23.92
N LEU A 654 0.14 -29.07 -23.64
CA LEU A 654 0.92 -30.18 -23.08
C LEU A 654 1.89 -30.78 -24.12
N PRO A 655 3.11 -31.21 -23.72
CA PRO A 655 4.09 -31.87 -24.59
C PRO A 655 3.53 -33.09 -25.34
N PRO A 656 4.12 -33.47 -26.49
CA PRO A 656 5.34 -32.93 -27.11
C PRO A 656 5.12 -31.57 -27.80
N CYS A 657 6.09 -30.67 -27.65
CA CYS A 657 6.00 -29.31 -28.18
C CYS A 657 6.44 -29.20 -29.64
N SER A 658 5.67 -28.46 -30.43
CA SER A 658 6.12 -28.00 -31.75
C SER A 658 7.18 -26.91 -31.56
N PRO A 659 8.23 -26.83 -32.41
CA PRO A 659 9.17 -25.71 -32.40
C PRO A 659 8.52 -24.33 -32.55
N THR A 660 7.29 -24.29 -33.09
CA THR A 660 6.50 -23.06 -33.31
C THR A 660 5.54 -22.74 -32.17
N ASP A 661 5.32 -23.64 -31.21
CA ASP A 661 4.38 -23.44 -30.11
C ASP A 661 5.11 -22.86 -28.90
N ARG A 662 5.01 -21.53 -28.74
CA ARG A 662 5.68 -20.79 -27.66
C ARG A 662 5.09 -21.09 -26.27
N LYS A 663 3.84 -21.55 -26.19
CA LYS A 663 3.15 -21.83 -24.91
C LYS A 663 3.25 -23.29 -24.48
N CYS A 664 3.76 -24.17 -25.35
CA CYS A 664 3.99 -25.55 -24.96
C CYS A 664 5.20 -25.69 -24.03
N GLY A 665 5.03 -26.40 -22.92
CA GLY A 665 6.09 -26.61 -21.92
C GLY A 665 5.82 -27.75 -20.94
N ASN A 666 6.71 -27.90 -19.97
CA ASN A 666 6.69 -28.89 -18.90
C ASN A 666 6.12 -28.37 -17.57
N ILE A 667 5.98 -27.06 -17.36
CA ILE A 667 5.49 -26.48 -16.10
C ILE A 667 4.15 -25.76 -16.30
N ILE A 668 3.13 -26.21 -15.55
CA ILE A 668 1.77 -25.65 -15.52
C ILE A 668 1.62 -24.75 -14.29
N LEU A 669 1.28 -23.48 -14.51
CA LEU A 669 0.89 -22.54 -13.46
C LEU A 669 -0.61 -22.62 -13.19
N LEU A 670 -0.98 -22.72 -11.91
CA LEU A 670 -2.33 -22.55 -11.38
C LEU A 670 -2.25 -21.72 -10.09
N HIS A 671 -3.38 -21.24 -9.57
CA HIS A 671 -3.42 -20.44 -8.35
C HIS A 671 -4.23 -21.14 -7.24
N ASP A 672 -3.68 -21.21 -6.03
CA ASP A 672 -4.38 -21.72 -4.84
C ASP A 672 -4.74 -20.62 -3.82
N GLY A 673 -4.42 -19.36 -4.13
CA GLY A 673 -4.80 -18.16 -3.39
C GLY A 673 -5.20 -16.99 -4.28
N GLY A 674 -5.21 -15.77 -3.73
CA GLY A 674 -5.38 -14.53 -4.52
C GLY A 674 -6.80 -14.21 -5.02
N GLY A 675 -7.86 -14.90 -4.57
CA GLY A 675 -9.24 -14.65 -5.03
C GLY A 675 -10.20 -15.85 -4.88
N ASP A 676 -11.28 -15.89 -5.67
CA ASP A 676 -12.17 -17.06 -5.81
C ASP A 676 -11.55 -18.10 -6.76
N ARG A 677 -10.98 -19.18 -6.21
CA ARG A 677 -10.34 -20.26 -6.98
C ARG A 677 -11.25 -21.48 -7.23
N ARG A 678 -12.56 -21.29 -7.21
CA ARG A 678 -13.53 -22.38 -7.43
C ARG A 678 -13.36 -23.09 -8.77
N GLU A 679 -13.15 -22.34 -9.85
CA GLU A 679 -13.00 -22.94 -11.18
C GLU A 679 -11.66 -23.68 -11.34
N THR A 680 -10.57 -23.19 -10.74
CA THR A 680 -9.29 -23.93 -10.61
C THR A 680 -9.48 -25.27 -9.90
N VAL A 681 -10.17 -25.28 -8.76
CA VAL A 681 -10.48 -26.50 -8.00
C VAL A 681 -11.30 -27.48 -8.85
N ARG A 682 -12.27 -26.99 -9.63
CA ARG A 682 -13.09 -27.81 -10.53
C ARG A 682 -12.32 -28.34 -11.74
N ALA A 683 -11.37 -27.58 -12.27
CA ALA A 683 -10.56 -27.94 -13.43
C ALA A 683 -9.49 -28.99 -13.10
N LEU A 684 -8.91 -28.94 -11.90
CA LEU A 684 -7.76 -29.74 -11.50
C LEU A 684 -7.91 -31.27 -11.73
N PRO A 685 -9.03 -31.93 -11.38
CA PRO A 685 -9.22 -33.35 -11.69
C PRO A 685 -9.14 -33.65 -13.19
N THR A 686 -9.74 -32.79 -14.02
CA THR A 686 -9.76 -32.92 -15.48
C THR A 686 -8.38 -32.68 -16.07
N ILE A 687 -7.62 -31.73 -15.55
CA ILE A 687 -6.22 -31.47 -15.93
C ILE A 687 -5.37 -32.71 -15.68
N ILE A 688 -5.44 -33.28 -14.46
CA ILE A 688 -4.68 -34.49 -14.11
C ILE A 688 -5.04 -35.67 -15.02
N ASP A 689 -6.32 -35.84 -15.33
CA ASP A 689 -6.78 -36.91 -16.21
C ASP A 689 -6.32 -36.67 -17.67
N ALA A 690 -6.29 -35.42 -18.14
CA ALA A 690 -5.80 -35.06 -19.47
C ALA A 690 -4.29 -35.29 -19.62
N ILE A 691 -3.48 -34.95 -18.61
CA ILE A 691 -2.04 -35.23 -18.57
C ILE A 691 -1.79 -36.73 -18.70
N ARG A 692 -2.52 -37.54 -17.91
CA ARG A 692 -2.41 -39.01 -17.93
C ARG A 692 -2.90 -39.61 -19.24
N ALA A 693 -3.91 -39.03 -19.88
CA ALA A 693 -4.39 -39.46 -21.19
C ALA A 693 -3.31 -39.30 -22.28
N LYS A 694 -2.46 -38.26 -22.18
CA LYS A 694 -1.26 -38.08 -23.02
C LYS A 694 -0.07 -38.97 -22.60
N ARG A 695 -0.23 -39.82 -21.58
CA ARG A 695 0.82 -40.69 -21.00
C ARG A 695 2.00 -39.94 -20.38
N LEU A 696 1.80 -38.69 -19.99
CA LEU A 696 2.80 -37.88 -19.29
C LEU A 696 2.82 -38.23 -17.80
N GLN A 697 4.00 -38.21 -17.19
CA GLN A 697 4.19 -38.39 -15.75
C GLN A 697 4.07 -37.05 -15.03
N ILE A 698 3.26 -37.00 -13.98
CA ILE A 698 3.16 -35.81 -13.10
C ILE A 698 4.25 -35.92 -12.04
N VAL A 699 5.21 -35.00 -12.08
CA VAL A 699 6.39 -34.97 -11.22
C VAL A 699 6.49 -33.64 -10.47
N SER A 700 7.41 -33.52 -9.50
CA SER A 700 7.73 -32.23 -8.88
C SER A 700 8.82 -31.47 -9.67
N VAL A 701 9.05 -30.20 -9.36
CA VAL A 701 10.14 -29.41 -9.95
C VAL A 701 11.49 -30.08 -9.70
N GLY A 702 11.72 -30.60 -8.49
CA GLY A 702 12.94 -31.35 -8.17
C GLY A 702 13.14 -32.60 -9.03
N ASP A 703 12.08 -33.41 -9.21
CA ASP A 703 12.14 -34.61 -10.05
C ASP A 703 12.47 -34.27 -11.51
N LEU A 704 11.92 -33.16 -12.04
CA LEU A 704 12.17 -32.65 -13.39
C LEU A 704 13.63 -32.23 -13.59
N LEU A 705 14.30 -31.77 -12.53
CA LEU A 705 15.75 -31.49 -12.49
C LEU A 705 16.60 -32.72 -12.15
N HIS A 706 15.98 -33.90 -11.99
CA HIS A 706 16.64 -35.11 -11.47
C HIS A 706 17.30 -34.92 -10.10
N LYS A 707 16.70 -34.08 -9.25
CA LYS A 707 17.14 -33.80 -7.87
C LYS A 707 16.16 -34.37 -6.86
N ASN A 708 16.68 -34.81 -5.73
CA ASN A 708 15.83 -35.25 -4.63
C ASN A 708 15.24 -34.04 -3.90
N ARG A 709 14.09 -34.26 -3.25
CA ARG A 709 13.41 -33.25 -2.44
C ARG A 709 14.30 -32.60 -1.38
N SER A 710 15.29 -33.30 -0.81
CA SER A 710 16.22 -32.74 0.18
C SER A 710 17.32 -31.85 -0.43
N GLU A 711 17.58 -31.96 -1.73
CA GLU A 711 18.51 -31.07 -2.44
C GLU A 711 17.80 -29.76 -2.80
N ILE A 712 16.52 -29.83 -3.18
CA ILE A 712 15.68 -28.66 -3.44
C ILE A 712 15.24 -27.97 -2.13
N MET A 713 14.81 -28.77 -1.15
CA MET A 713 14.39 -28.32 0.17
C MET A 713 15.32 -28.87 1.24
N SER A 714 16.45 -28.18 1.44
CA SER A 714 17.49 -28.59 2.37
C SER A 714 17.09 -28.40 3.83
N PRO A 715 17.20 -29.42 4.70
CA PRO A 715 17.00 -29.25 6.14
C PRO A 715 17.96 -28.23 6.74
N ILE A 716 17.48 -27.42 7.70
CA ILE A 716 18.37 -26.43 8.35
C ILE A 716 19.41 -27.12 9.25
N PRO A 717 20.66 -26.61 9.31
CA PRO A 717 21.70 -27.13 10.19
C PRO A 717 21.31 -27.09 11.67
N THR A 718 21.80 -28.05 12.46
CA THR A 718 21.52 -28.10 13.91
C THR A 718 22.00 -26.88 14.68
N SER A 719 23.05 -26.21 14.20
CA SER A 719 23.58 -24.95 14.75
C SER A 719 22.59 -23.78 14.64
N GLU A 720 21.67 -23.82 13.67
CA GLU A 720 20.71 -22.74 13.40
C GLU A 720 19.33 -22.96 14.04
N LEU A 721 19.12 -24.10 14.71
CA LEU A 721 17.83 -24.42 15.34
C LEU A 721 17.42 -23.36 16.39
N TRP A 722 18.40 -22.79 17.11
CA TRP A 722 18.15 -21.73 18.10
C TRP A 722 17.69 -20.43 17.46
N SER A 723 18.34 -19.97 16.38
CA SER A 723 17.89 -18.77 15.65
C SER A 723 16.52 -18.99 15.04
N ALA A 724 16.27 -20.15 14.43
CA ALA A 724 14.97 -20.52 13.90
C ALA A 724 13.87 -20.54 14.98
N TRP A 725 14.18 -20.94 16.21
CA TRP A 725 13.23 -20.88 17.33
C TRP A 725 12.93 -19.44 17.78
N LEU A 726 13.94 -18.57 17.83
CA LEU A 726 13.75 -17.14 18.14
C LEU A 726 12.97 -16.42 17.03
N THR A 727 13.23 -16.74 15.77
CA THR A 727 12.45 -16.26 14.63
C THR A 727 11.00 -16.72 14.70
N LEU A 728 10.76 -17.99 15.04
CA LEU A 728 9.39 -18.51 15.26
C LEU A 728 8.67 -17.75 16.36
N LEU A 729 9.35 -17.44 17.47
CA LEU A 729 8.81 -16.62 18.55
C LEU A 729 8.51 -15.20 18.08
N GLY A 730 9.34 -14.63 17.20
CA GLY A 730 9.10 -13.34 16.54
C GLY A 730 7.81 -13.33 15.71
N PHE A 731 7.64 -14.30 14.80
CA PHE A 731 6.41 -14.45 14.01
C PHE A 731 5.18 -14.71 14.89
N TRP A 732 5.32 -15.55 15.93
CA TRP A 732 4.25 -15.77 16.90
C TRP A 732 3.85 -14.49 17.63
N MET A 733 4.83 -13.68 18.05
CA MET A 733 4.56 -12.41 18.73
C MET A 733 3.87 -11.42 17.79
N TYR A 734 4.29 -11.35 16.53
CA TYR A 734 3.61 -10.56 15.50
C TYR A 734 2.15 -10.99 15.34
N SER A 735 1.88 -12.28 15.16
CA SER A 735 0.51 -12.84 15.05
C SER A 735 -0.31 -12.63 16.34
N ALA A 736 0.30 -12.78 17.51
CA ALA A 736 -0.35 -12.59 18.81
C ALA A 736 -0.74 -11.14 19.04
N VAL A 737 0.10 -10.18 18.63
CA VAL A 737 -0.24 -8.75 18.65
C VAL A 737 -1.45 -8.50 17.76
N GLN A 738 -1.46 -8.97 16.50
CA GLN A 738 -2.61 -8.82 15.59
C GLN A 738 -3.92 -9.42 16.17
N LYS A 739 -3.86 -10.58 16.82
CA LYS A 739 -5.04 -11.19 17.47
C LYS A 739 -5.49 -10.42 18.71
N LEU A 740 -4.54 -9.94 19.53
CA LEU A 740 -4.84 -9.13 20.72
C LEU A 740 -5.56 -7.84 20.32
N ILE A 741 -5.12 -7.22 19.23
CA ILE A 741 -5.75 -6.05 18.63
C ILE A 741 -7.23 -6.33 18.36
N VAL A 742 -7.53 -7.35 17.54
CA VAL A 742 -8.91 -7.67 17.16
C VAL A 742 -9.77 -7.99 18.38
N LEU A 743 -9.21 -8.73 19.34
CA LEU A 743 -9.90 -9.06 20.60
C LEU A 743 -10.23 -7.81 21.43
N VAL A 744 -9.29 -6.86 21.52
CA VAL A 744 -9.49 -5.60 22.26
C VAL A 744 -10.61 -4.77 21.63
N PHE A 745 -10.65 -4.66 20.30
CA PHE A 745 -11.74 -3.98 19.59
C PHE A 745 -13.09 -4.67 19.83
N PHE A 746 -13.16 -5.98 19.61
CA PHE A 746 -14.39 -6.75 19.80
C PHE A 746 -14.92 -6.65 21.23
N LEU A 747 -14.05 -6.81 22.24
CA LEU A 747 -14.43 -6.70 23.64
C LEU A 747 -14.81 -5.26 24.02
N GLY A 748 -14.10 -4.27 23.49
CA GLY A 748 -14.43 -2.85 23.68
C GLY A 748 -15.82 -2.49 23.16
N ASP A 749 -16.14 -2.93 21.94
CA ASP A 749 -17.44 -2.72 21.30
C ASP A 749 -18.56 -3.44 22.06
N LEU A 750 -18.33 -4.70 22.46
CA LEU A 750 -19.28 -5.47 23.25
C LEU A 750 -19.58 -4.80 24.60
N LEU A 751 -18.53 -4.35 25.30
CA LEU A 751 -18.67 -3.70 26.60
C LEU A 751 -19.35 -2.33 26.48
N MET A 752 -19.01 -1.52 25.47
CA MET A 752 -19.66 -0.21 25.26
C MET A 752 -21.13 -0.37 24.84
N THR A 753 -21.43 -1.29 23.94
CA THR A 753 -22.80 -1.58 23.53
C THR A 753 -23.62 -2.06 24.71
N GLY A 754 -23.09 -3.01 25.48
CA GLY A 754 -23.71 -3.50 26.70
C GLY A 754 -23.95 -2.40 27.73
N ARG A 755 -22.97 -1.49 27.92
CA ARG A 755 -23.11 -0.31 28.79
C ARG A 755 -24.20 0.63 28.30
N LEU A 756 -24.22 0.97 27.02
CA LEU A 756 -25.23 1.84 26.41
C LEU A 756 -26.64 1.28 26.62
N LEU A 757 -26.84 0.00 26.27
CA LEU A 757 -28.15 -0.65 26.42
C LEU A 757 -28.58 -0.69 27.89
N SER A 758 -27.66 -1.02 28.80
CA SER A 758 -27.95 -1.11 30.24
C SER A 758 -28.27 0.26 30.85
N ILE A 759 -27.39 1.25 30.65
CA ILE A 759 -27.58 2.61 31.20
C ILE A 759 -28.78 3.28 30.55
N GLY A 760 -28.94 3.15 29.23
CA GLY A 760 -30.08 3.68 28.49
C GLY A 760 -31.41 3.12 28.98
N ALA A 761 -31.52 1.78 29.12
CA ALA A 761 -32.73 1.15 29.64
C ALA A 761 -33.04 1.58 31.07
N LEU A 762 -32.04 1.63 31.96
CA LEU A 762 -32.22 2.05 33.35
C LEU A 762 -32.60 3.54 33.45
N ALA A 763 -32.01 4.40 32.62
CA ALA A 763 -32.31 5.82 32.63
C ALA A 763 -33.70 6.14 32.03
N ILE A 764 -34.13 5.40 31.00
CA ILE A 764 -35.51 5.45 30.49
C ILE A 764 -36.49 4.95 31.56
N TYR A 765 -36.16 3.86 32.25
CA TYR A 765 -36.97 3.34 33.36
C TYR A 765 -37.13 4.36 34.49
N ASP A 766 -36.03 5.00 34.93
CA ASP A 766 -36.05 6.06 35.96
C ASP A 766 -36.93 7.25 35.54
N ARG A 767 -36.89 7.64 34.25
CA ARG A 767 -37.71 8.73 33.71
C ARG A 767 -39.19 8.35 33.55
N ALA A 768 -39.49 7.11 33.16
CA ALA A 768 -40.85 6.62 32.99
C ALA A 768 -41.55 6.37 34.33
N PHE A 769 -40.80 5.97 35.36
CA PHE A 769 -41.31 5.66 36.69
C PHE A 769 -40.60 6.48 37.78
N PRO A 770 -40.75 7.83 37.77
CA PRO A 770 -40.12 8.67 38.77
C PRO A 770 -40.67 8.31 40.15
N LYS A 771 -39.78 8.16 41.13
CA LYS A 771 -40.17 8.00 42.55
C LYS A 771 -40.96 9.23 42.98
N ARG A 772 -42.28 9.15 42.95
CA ARG A 772 -43.15 10.18 43.51
C ARG A 772 -43.06 10.07 45.03
N PHE A 773 -42.37 11.01 45.67
CA PHE A 773 -42.57 11.33 47.08
C PHE A 773 -43.94 12.01 47.24
N ALA A 774 -45.01 11.29 46.87
CA ALA A 774 -46.37 11.78 46.92
C ALA A 774 -46.88 11.67 48.36
N GLY A 775 -47.16 12.81 48.98
CA GLY A 775 -48.20 12.89 50.01
C GLY A 775 -47.89 13.70 51.27
N HIS A 776 -46.66 13.74 51.80
CA HIS A 776 -46.39 14.26 53.16
C HIS A 776 -45.24 15.29 53.26
N LEU A 777 -44.81 15.87 52.13
CA LEU A 777 -43.70 16.83 52.04
C LEU A 777 -43.88 18.12 52.86
N GLY A 778 -45.10 18.47 53.27
CA GLY A 778 -45.36 19.64 54.11
C GLY A 778 -44.86 19.50 55.54
N GLU A 779 -44.63 18.27 56.04
CA GLU A 779 -44.33 18.02 57.46
C GLU A 779 -42.87 17.59 57.73
N PHE A 780 -42.18 16.97 56.76
CA PHE A 780 -40.79 16.53 56.95
C PHE A 780 -39.77 17.65 56.67
N THR A 781 -39.67 18.60 57.61
CA THR A 781 -38.72 19.72 57.55
C THR A 781 -37.72 19.70 58.72
N PRO A 782 -36.84 18.68 58.84
CA PRO A 782 -35.85 18.62 59.91
C PRO A 782 -34.89 19.81 59.88
N LYS A 783 -34.28 20.15 61.01
CA LYS A 783 -33.18 21.12 61.01
C LYS A 783 -31.96 20.49 60.35
N ILE A 784 -31.30 21.24 59.48
CA ILE A 784 -30.11 20.77 58.76
C ILE A 784 -28.97 21.78 58.89
N ALA A 785 -27.74 21.30 58.73
CA ALA A 785 -26.57 22.16 58.62
C ALA A 785 -25.98 22.13 57.20
N VAL A 786 -25.54 23.27 56.68
CA VAL A 786 -24.76 23.36 55.44
C VAL A 786 -23.30 23.52 55.81
N LEU A 787 -22.44 22.56 55.46
CA LEU A 787 -21.00 22.59 55.74
C LEU A 787 -20.25 23.09 54.50
N ILE A 788 -19.43 24.13 54.68
CA ILE A 788 -18.62 24.75 53.62
C ILE A 788 -17.15 24.73 54.05
N PRO A 789 -16.35 23.71 53.67
CA PRO A 789 -14.91 23.72 53.92
C PRO A 789 -14.22 24.72 52.96
N ALA A 790 -13.40 25.61 53.50
CA ALA A 790 -12.74 26.68 52.76
C ALA A 790 -11.23 26.70 53.06
N TYR A 791 -10.40 26.77 52.02
CA TYR A 791 -8.96 26.98 52.13
C TYR A 791 -8.47 27.85 50.96
N ASN A 792 -8.12 29.10 51.26
CA ASN A 792 -7.70 30.10 50.27
C ASN A 792 -8.72 30.35 49.13
N GLU A 793 -9.97 30.65 49.48
CA GLU A 793 -11.10 30.86 48.58
C GLU A 793 -11.67 32.30 48.63
N GLU A 794 -10.81 33.31 48.90
CA GLU A 794 -11.19 34.72 49.07
C GLU A 794 -12.10 35.25 47.94
N LYS A 795 -11.84 34.84 46.70
CA LYS A 795 -12.55 35.34 45.51
C LYS A 795 -13.98 34.80 45.36
N VAL A 796 -14.33 33.69 46.00
CA VAL A 796 -15.58 32.94 45.72
C VAL A 796 -16.43 32.68 46.96
N ILE A 797 -15.83 32.67 48.16
CA ILE A 797 -16.49 32.25 49.40
C ILE A 797 -17.75 33.06 49.73
N GLU A 798 -17.76 34.38 49.49
CA GLU A 798 -18.92 35.22 49.77
C GLU A 798 -20.14 34.83 48.93
N ARG A 799 -19.92 34.50 47.64
CA ARG A 799 -20.99 34.11 46.73
C ARG A 799 -21.61 32.78 47.17
N THR A 800 -20.78 31.83 47.60
CA THR A 800 -21.19 30.52 48.11
C THR A 800 -22.02 30.64 49.40
N ILE A 801 -21.55 31.42 50.38
CA ILE A 801 -22.28 31.66 51.65
C ILE A 801 -23.64 32.31 51.35
N ARG A 802 -23.67 33.32 50.47
CA ARG A 802 -24.90 34.01 50.05
C ARG A 802 -25.89 33.05 49.37
N ALA A 803 -25.40 32.16 48.51
CA ALA A 803 -26.24 31.15 47.85
C ALA A 803 -26.87 30.19 48.87
N ALA A 804 -26.08 29.68 49.82
CA ALA A 804 -26.58 28.79 50.88
C ALA A 804 -27.64 29.47 51.76
N LEU A 805 -27.41 30.72 52.18
CA LEU A 805 -28.35 31.48 53.02
C LEU A 805 -29.66 31.84 52.31
N ARG A 806 -29.65 31.95 50.98
CA ARG A 806 -30.81 32.28 50.14
C ARG A 806 -31.75 31.10 49.85
N SER A 807 -31.40 29.88 50.28
CA SER A 807 -32.23 28.70 50.02
C SER A 807 -33.69 28.90 50.45
N SER A 808 -34.61 28.27 49.71
CA SER A 808 -36.03 28.19 50.06
C SER A 808 -36.26 27.32 51.31
N TYR A 809 -35.33 26.43 51.65
CA TYR A 809 -35.39 25.62 52.86
C TYR A 809 -35.03 26.46 54.09
N ARG A 810 -36.01 26.74 54.96
CA ARG A 810 -35.83 27.71 56.06
C ARG A 810 -35.15 27.13 57.30
N ASN A 811 -35.26 25.83 57.54
CA ASN A 811 -34.72 25.16 58.72
C ASN A 811 -33.24 24.76 58.54
N LEU A 812 -32.40 25.71 58.10
CA LEU A 812 -30.97 25.47 57.89
C LEU A 812 -30.07 26.44 58.66
N ARG A 813 -28.87 25.96 58.99
CA ARG A 813 -27.75 26.75 59.52
C ARG A 813 -26.52 26.53 58.66
N VAL A 814 -25.80 27.59 58.31
CA VAL A 814 -24.56 27.49 57.53
C VAL A 814 -23.36 27.44 58.47
N ILE A 815 -22.43 26.53 58.23
CA ILE A 815 -21.16 26.40 58.95
C ILE A 815 -20.03 26.48 57.93
N VAL A 816 -19.24 27.55 58.03
CA VAL A 816 -18.04 27.75 57.21
C VAL A 816 -16.85 27.28 58.03
N ILE A 817 -16.06 26.37 57.48
CA ILE A 817 -14.86 25.82 58.11
C ILE A 817 -13.63 26.34 57.37
N ASP A 818 -12.96 27.33 57.94
CA ASP A 818 -11.67 27.81 57.44
C ASP A 818 -10.56 26.86 57.87
N ASP A 819 -9.97 26.15 56.90
CA ASP A 819 -8.89 25.17 57.09
C ASP A 819 -7.51 25.86 57.05
N GLY A 820 -7.36 26.96 57.80
CA GLY A 820 -6.11 27.68 57.96
C GLY A 820 -5.71 28.47 56.72
N SER A 821 -6.65 29.21 56.14
CA SER A 821 -6.39 30.03 54.94
C SER A 821 -5.30 31.09 55.21
N GLN A 822 -4.45 31.30 54.21
CA GLN A 822 -3.39 32.30 54.19
C GLN A 822 -3.80 33.59 53.44
N ASP A 823 -4.92 33.57 52.73
CA ASP A 823 -5.50 34.74 52.05
C ASP A 823 -6.64 35.39 52.88
N GLY A 824 -7.41 36.29 52.28
CA GLY A 824 -8.51 36.99 52.95
C GLY A 824 -9.78 36.18 53.21
N THR A 825 -9.80 34.84 52.99
CA THR A 825 -11.01 33.99 53.11
C THR A 825 -11.75 34.15 54.44
N LEU A 826 -11.03 33.97 55.55
CA LEU A 826 -11.62 34.05 56.90
C LEU A 826 -12.24 35.43 57.16
N ARG A 827 -11.55 36.49 56.71
CA ARG A 827 -12.03 37.87 56.82
C ARG A 827 -13.28 38.10 55.98
N ALA A 828 -13.29 37.63 54.73
CA ALA A 828 -14.44 37.75 53.83
C ALA A 828 -15.69 37.03 54.40
N ALA A 829 -15.51 35.81 54.92
CA ALA A 829 -16.60 35.03 55.51
C ALA A 829 -17.22 35.69 56.76
N ARG A 830 -16.41 36.33 57.62
CA ARG A 830 -16.90 37.00 58.84
C ARG A 830 -17.44 38.41 58.56
N ALA A 831 -16.66 39.24 57.87
CA ALA A 831 -17.02 40.64 57.64
C ALA A 831 -18.25 40.76 56.73
N GLY A 832 -18.39 39.90 55.73
CA GLY A 832 -19.51 39.93 54.78
C GLY A 832 -20.87 39.50 55.38
N PHE A 833 -20.87 38.80 56.53
CA PHE A 833 -22.06 38.13 57.08
C PHE A 833 -22.19 38.24 58.61
N ALA A 834 -21.64 39.30 59.20
CA ALA A 834 -21.66 39.53 60.65
C ALA A 834 -23.09 39.53 61.24
N ARG A 835 -24.08 39.98 60.46
CA ARG A 835 -25.50 39.99 60.86
C ARG A 835 -26.07 38.57 60.98
N GLU A 836 -25.78 37.71 60.02
CA GLU A 836 -26.23 36.32 59.98
C GLU A 836 -25.51 35.46 61.01
N GLU A 837 -24.24 35.76 61.28
CA GLU A 837 -23.47 35.15 62.37
C GLU A 837 -24.06 35.53 63.74
N ALA A 838 -24.36 36.82 63.97
CA ALA A 838 -25.03 37.28 65.19
C ALA A 838 -26.45 36.70 65.36
N ALA A 839 -27.16 36.46 64.24
CA ALA A 839 -28.47 35.81 64.24
C ALA A 839 -28.40 34.27 64.43
N GLY A 840 -27.21 33.69 64.57
CA GLY A 840 -27.01 32.24 64.73
C GLY A 840 -27.35 31.41 63.49
N ARG A 841 -27.53 32.05 62.33
CA ARG A 841 -27.77 31.40 61.03
C ARG A 841 -26.49 31.00 60.30
N LEU A 842 -25.38 31.66 60.63
CA LEU A 842 -24.03 31.35 60.16
C LEU A 842 -23.11 31.06 61.36
N LEU A 843 -22.19 30.12 61.21
CA LEU A 843 -21.10 29.87 62.14
C LEU A 843 -19.79 29.78 61.35
N VAL A 844 -18.81 30.64 61.64
CA VAL A 844 -17.49 30.60 61.00
C VAL A 844 -16.44 30.09 61.98
N VAL A 845 -15.98 28.85 61.78
CA VAL A 845 -14.94 28.20 62.59
C VAL A 845 -13.62 28.13 61.83
N ALA A 846 -12.50 28.27 62.53
CA ALA A 846 -11.17 28.20 61.95
C ALA A 846 -10.32 27.14 62.66
N LYS A 847 -9.46 26.45 61.91
CA LYS A 847 -8.52 25.43 62.41
C LYS A 847 -7.21 25.48 61.61
N PRO A 848 -6.11 24.91 62.12
CA PRO A 848 -4.90 24.71 61.31
C PRO A 848 -5.17 23.84 60.09
N ASN A 849 -4.50 24.10 58.97
CA ASN A 849 -4.67 23.33 57.73
C ASN A 849 -4.28 21.85 57.95
N SER A 850 -5.22 20.96 57.67
CA SER A 850 -4.96 19.51 57.60
C SER A 850 -5.81 18.80 56.55
N GLY A 851 -6.42 19.55 55.63
CA GLY A 851 -7.11 19.03 54.46
C GLY A 851 -8.63 18.98 54.61
N LYS A 852 -9.31 18.94 53.46
CA LYS A 852 -10.78 19.00 53.35
C LYS A 852 -11.52 17.95 54.18
N ALA A 853 -11.06 16.69 54.18
CA ALA A 853 -11.69 15.62 54.97
C ALA A 853 -11.67 15.93 56.47
N ASP A 854 -10.56 16.44 56.98
CA ASP A 854 -10.42 16.83 58.39
C ASP A 854 -11.22 18.10 58.71
N ALA A 855 -11.27 19.06 57.79
CA ALA A 855 -12.14 20.23 57.90
C ALA A 855 -13.63 19.86 57.97
N LEU A 856 -14.09 18.92 57.15
CA LEU A 856 -15.45 18.39 57.21
C LEU A 856 -15.71 17.67 58.53
N ASN A 857 -14.77 16.83 59.00
CA ASN A 857 -14.88 16.17 60.31
C ASN A 857 -14.95 17.17 61.47
N PHE A 858 -14.19 18.26 61.40
CA PHE A 858 -14.27 19.35 62.36
C PHE A 858 -15.63 20.06 62.30
N GLY A 859 -16.19 20.24 61.11
CA GLY A 859 -17.56 20.72 60.91
C GLY A 859 -18.61 19.80 61.57
N LEU A 860 -18.45 18.48 61.43
CA LEU A 860 -19.35 17.48 62.05
C LEU A 860 -19.42 17.56 63.58
N GLN A 861 -18.35 18.04 64.23
CA GLN A 861 -18.30 18.25 65.68
C GLN A 861 -19.14 19.46 66.13
N HIS A 862 -19.43 20.39 65.22
CA HIS A 862 -20.20 21.62 65.48
C HIS A 862 -21.68 21.48 65.10
N LEU A 863 -22.12 20.28 64.72
CA LEU A 863 -23.54 19.98 64.49
C LEU A 863 -24.30 19.95 65.81
N ARG A 864 -25.51 20.53 65.82
CA ARG A 864 -26.44 20.45 66.95
C ARG A 864 -27.07 19.06 67.00
N ARG A 865 -27.57 18.66 68.17
CA ARG A 865 -28.18 17.33 68.36
C ARG A 865 -29.44 17.12 67.51
N ASP A 866 -30.14 18.19 67.17
CA ASP A 866 -31.35 18.21 66.35
C ASP A 866 -31.08 18.40 64.84
N GLU A 867 -29.81 18.50 64.44
CA GLU A 867 -29.37 18.56 63.04
C GLU A 867 -28.98 17.15 62.55
N GLU A 868 -29.96 16.32 62.22
CA GLU A 868 -29.74 14.90 61.83
C GLU A 868 -29.24 14.71 60.39
N ILE A 869 -29.30 15.76 59.57
CA ILE A 869 -28.88 15.79 58.18
C ILE A 869 -27.96 16.99 57.97
N PHE A 870 -26.88 16.81 57.21
CA PHE A 870 -26.07 17.93 56.74
C PHE A 870 -25.94 17.91 55.22
N VAL A 871 -25.80 19.10 54.63
CA VAL A 871 -25.52 19.32 53.22
C VAL A 871 -24.09 19.82 53.09
N GLY A 872 -23.25 19.13 52.34
CA GLY A 872 -21.89 19.58 52.01
C GLY A 872 -21.89 20.29 50.66
N ILE A 873 -21.28 21.47 50.61
CA ILE A 873 -21.02 22.21 49.37
C ILE A 873 -19.58 22.72 49.35
N ASP A 874 -18.94 22.70 48.18
CA ASP A 874 -17.59 23.25 48.01
C ASP A 874 -17.62 24.79 48.07
N ALA A 875 -16.52 25.39 48.52
CA ALA A 875 -16.41 26.85 48.72
C ALA A 875 -16.53 27.69 47.44
N ASP A 876 -16.48 27.07 46.25
CA ASP A 876 -16.65 27.70 44.93
C ASP A 876 -18.03 27.44 44.29
N THR A 877 -18.94 26.79 45.02
CA THR A 877 -20.21 26.29 44.45
C THR A 877 -21.41 27.20 44.75
N VAL A 878 -22.20 27.50 43.71
CA VAL A 878 -23.47 28.23 43.83
C VAL A 878 -24.63 27.25 43.68
N ILE A 879 -25.34 26.96 44.76
CA ILE A 879 -26.52 26.08 44.73
C ILE A 879 -27.78 26.83 44.28
N ALA A 880 -28.69 26.13 43.58
CA ALA A 880 -30.01 26.65 43.27
C ALA A 880 -30.86 26.82 44.54
N ARG A 881 -31.82 27.75 44.49
CA ARG A 881 -32.59 28.18 45.66
C ARG A 881 -33.36 27.01 46.31
N ASP A 882 -33.92 26.13 45.50
CA ASP A 882 -34.71 24.95 45.87
C ASP A 882 -33.87 23.68 46.10
N ALA A 883 -32.57 23.69 45.81
CA ALA A 883 -31.74 22.50 45.80
C ALA A 883 -31.74 21.73 47.15
N VAL A 884 -31.62 22.42 48.29
CA VAL A 884 -31.70 21.79 49.63
C VAL A 884 -33.08 21.19 49.87
N GLY A 885 -34.15 21.89 49.46
CA GLY A 885 -35.53 21.41 49.61
C GLY A 885 -35.84 20.18 48.75
N LEU A 886 -35.08 19.95 47.69
CA LEU A 886 -35.17 18.75 46.85
C LEU A 886 -34.36 17.59 47.42
N LEU A 887 -33.21 17.84 48.08
CA LEU A 887 -32.37 16.79 48.66
C LEU A 887 -32.94 16.18 49.95
N VAL A 888 -33.45 17.02 50.86
CA VAL A 888 -33.86 16.60 52.21
C VAL A 888 -34.98 15.54 52.23
N PRO A 889 -36.03 15.59 51.37
CA PRO A 889 -37.13 14.63 51.41
C PRO A 889 -36.75 13.15 51.30
N HIS A 890 -35.66 12.85 50.60
CA HIS A 890 -35.19 11.47 50.44
C HIS A 890 -34.83 10.79 51.76
N PHE A 891 -34.46 11.57 52.79
CA PHE A 891 -34.13 11.06 54.12
C PHE A 891 -35.34 10.65 54.95
N HIS A 892 -36.56 10.72 54.41
CA HIS A 892 -37.69 10.04 55.01
C HIS A 892 -37.48 8.51 55.03
N ASP A 893 -36.80 7.94 54.03
CA ASP A 893 -36.35 6.54 54.06
C ASP A 893 -35.10 6.42 54.94
N LEU A 894 -35.21 5.68 56.05
CA LEU A 894 -34.12 5.44 57.00
C LEU A 894 -32.94 4.67 56.38
N LYS A 895 -33.16 3.95 55.26
CA LYS A 895 -32.09 3.27 54.52
C LYS A 895 -31.26 4.23 53.66
N VAL A 896 -31.73 5.45 53.41
CA VAL A 896 -30.97 6.45 52.66
C VAL A 896 -29.91 7.06 53.59
N GLY A 897 -28.65 6.79 53.25
CA GLY A 897 -27.48 7.33 53.96
C GLY A 897 -26.98 8.64 53.37
N ALA A 898 -27.15 8.83 52.06
CA ALA A 898 -26.73 10.04 51.35
C ALA A 898 -27.51 10.26 50.04
N VAL A 899 -27.54 11.51 49.58
CA VAL A 899 -28.20 11.95 48.35
C VAL A 899 -27.26 12.88 47.59
N ALA A 900 -26.99 12.56 46.32
CA ALA A 900 -26.20 13.37 45.42
C ALA A 900 -27.09 14.36 44.65
N GLY A 901 -26.66 15.63 44.57
CA GLY A 901 -27.26 16.61 43.68
C GLY A 901 -26.60 16.65 42.28
N ASN A 902 -27.17 17.44 41.39
CA ASN A 902 -26.71 17.64 40.02
C ASN A 902 -25.76 18.84 39.92
N ALA A 903 -24.46 18.56 39.90
CA ALA A 903 -23.43 19.57 39.66
C ALA A 903 -23.33 19.93 38.16
N LYS A 904 -23.31 21.21 37.85
CA LYS A 904 -23.17 21.79 36.50
C LYS A 904 -21.97 22.74 36.44
N VAL A 905 -21.34 22.83 35.28
CA VAL A 905 -20.26 23.80 35.03
C VAL A 905 -20.85 25.20 34.87
N GLY A 906 -20.48 26.12 35.75
CA GLY A 906 -21.00 27.50 35.76
C GLY A 906 -20.18 28.52 34.96
N ASN A 907 -18.97 28.18 34.52
CA ASN A 907 -18.06 29.07 33.78
C ASN A 907 -17.72 28.50 32.38
N ARG A 908 -18.72 28.37 31.51
CA ARG A 908 -18.58 27.86 30.11
C ARG A 908 -17.90 28.86 29.17
N VAL A 909 -16.74 29.39 29.55
CA VAL A 909 -16.03 30.47 28.84
C VAL A 909 -15.19 30.02 27.63
N ASN A 910 -14.72 28.77 27.57
CA ASN A 910 -13.88 28.28 26.46
C ASN A 910 -14.11 26.79 26.18
N LEU A 911 -13.36 26.21 25.22
CA LEU A 911 -13.52 24.79 24.83
C LEU A 911 -13.28 23.82 25.99
N TRP A 912 -12.32 24.08 26.89
CA TRP A 912 -12.02 23.18 28.02
C TRP A 912 -13.18 23.12 29.01
N THR A 913 -13.74 24.28 29.38
CA THR A 913 -14.87 24.32 30.32
C THR A 913 -16.17 23.81 29.68
N ARG A 914 -16.34 23.99 28.36
CA ARG A 914 -17.46 23.43 27.58
C ARG A 914 -17.36 21.91 27.42
N TRP A 915 -16.18 21.37 27.11
CA TRP A 915 -15.97 19.91 27.07
C TRP A 915 -16.13 19.26 28.45
N GLN A 916 -15.77 19.96 29.53
CA GLN A 916 -16.09 19.50 30.88
C GLN A 916 -17.61 19.52 31.15
N ALA A 917 -18.34 20.53 30.67
CA ALA A 917 -19.80 20.55 30.76
C ALA A 917 -20.42 19.36 29.99
N LEU A 918 -19.90 19.06 28.80
CA LEU A 918 -20.28 17.90 28.00
C LEU A 918 -20.02 16.57 28.76
N GLU A 919 -18.86 16.42 29.40
CA GLU A 919 -18.54 15.24 30.24
C GLU A 919 -19.52 15.09 31.43
N TYR A 920 -19.89 16.19 32.09
CA TYR A 920 -20.82 16.14 33.22
C TYR A 920 -22.18 15.58 32.79
N ILE A 921 -22.67 15.99 31.62
CA ILE A 921 -23.94 15.52 31.06
C ILE A 921 -23.83 14.05 30.62
N THR A 922 -22.87 13.76 29.73
CA THR A 922 -22.77 12.48 29.01
C THR A 922 -22.19 11.33 29.84
N SER A 923 -21.36 11.65 30.84
CA SER A 923 -20.73 10.64 31.70
C SER A 923 -21.31 10.69 33.11
N GLN A 924 -21.09 11.76 33.86
CA GLN A 924 -21.35 11.75 35.31
C GLN A 924 -22.85 11.67 35.65
N ASN A 925 -23.66 12.57 35.10
CA ASN A 925 -25.08 12.65 35.42
C ASN A 925 -25.86 11.48 34.82
N PHE A 926 -25.52 11.09 33.59
CA PHE A 926 -26.14 9.96 32.92
C PHE A 926 -25.88 8.64 33.67
N GLU A 927 -24.64 8.41 34.11
CA GLU A 927 -24.29 7.23 34.90
C GLU A 927 -24.92 7.24 36.30
N ARG A 928 -24.94 8.40 36.99
CA ARG A 928 -25.60 8.53 38.30
C ARG A 928 -27.10 8.22 38.22
N ARG A 929 -27.79 8.65 37.16
CA ARG A 929 -29.21 8.30 36.94
C ARG A 929 -29.43 6.81 36.82
N ALA A 930 -28.64 6.12 35.99
CA ALA A 930 -28.74 4.67 35.89
C ALA A 930 -28.46 3.97 37.23
N LEU A 931 -27.40 4.37 37.96
CA LEU A 931 -27.06 3.77 39.25
C LEU A 931 -28.09 4.09 40.37
N ASN A 932 -28.81 5.21 40.25
CA ASN A 932 -29.86 5.61 41.21
C ASN A 932 -31.02 4.61 41.27
N THR A 933 -31.39 4.00 40.13
CA THR A 933 -32.43 2.96 40.08
C THR A 933 -32.15 1.80 41.03
N MET A 934 -30.86 1.51 41.26
CA MET A 934 -30.38 0.45 42.15
C MET A 934 -29.94 0.99 43.53
N GLY A 935 -30.04 2.30 43.79
CA GLY A 935 -29.52 2.94 45.01
C GLY A 935 -28.01 2.77 45.18
N ALA A 936 -27.29 2.68 44.06
CA ALA A 936 -25.88 2.28 43.98
C ALA A 936 -24.96 3.44 43.54
N VAL A 937 -25.39 4.69 43.74
CA VAL A 937 -24.58 5.87 43.40
C VAL A 937 -23.28 5.83 44.19
N SER A 938 -22.16 5.74 43.48
CA SER A 938 -20.85 5.44 44.07
C SER A 938 -20.05 6.67 44.51
N VAL A 939 -20.47 7.86 44.07
CA VAL A 939 -19.84 9.14 44.43
C VAL A 939 -20.92 10.20 44.60
N VAL A 940 -21.06 10.71 45.82
CA VAL A 940 -21.78 11.96 46.11
C VAL A 940 -20.80 13.11 45.94
N PRO A 941 -21.01 14.04 44.98
CA PRO A 941 -20.02 15.09 44.70
C PRO A 941 -19.96 16.10 45.85
N GLY A 942 -18.74 16.51 46.24
CA GLY A 942 -18.53 17.58 47.23
C GLY A 942 -19.19 18.93 46.89
N ALA A 943 -19.46 19.19 45.61
CA ALA A 943 -20.17 20.37 45.13
C ALA A 943 -21.62 20.46 45.65
N ILE A 944 -22.33 19.33 45.69
CA ILE A 944 -23.70 19.27 46.22
C ILE A 944 -24.06 17.85 46.65
N GLY A 945 -24.10 17.64 47.96
CA GLY A 945 -24.51 16.39 48.56
C GLY A 945 -25.18 16.59 49.91
N ALA A 946 -26.08 15.69 50.27
CA ALA A 946 -26.68 15.61 51.59
C ALA A 946 -26.38 14.25 52.22
N TRP A 947 -26.20 14.22 53.53
CA TRP A 947 -25.85 13.01 54.28
C TRP A 947 -26.61 12.93 55.60
N ARG A 948 -26.98 11.70 55.97
CA ARG A 948 -27.52 11.39 57.29
C ARG A 948 -26.37 11.32 58.30
N VAL A 949 -26.43 12.12 59.36
CA VAL A 949 -25.35 12.23 60.36
C VAL A 949 -25.07 10.89 61.04
N SER A 950 -26.11 10.12 61.37
CA SER A 950 -25.94 8.79 61.99
C SER A 950 -25.23 7.81 61.06
N ALA A 951 -25.56 7.80 59.77
CA ALA A 951 -24.92 6.94 58.78
C ALA A 951 -23.45 7.32 58.55
N VAL A 952 -23.13 8.62 58.52
CA VAL A 952 -21.74 9.11 58.40
C VAL A 952 -20.92 8.75 59.64
N ARG A 953 -21.49 8.88 60.85
CA ARG A 953 -20.82 8.46 62.09
C ARG A 953 -20.60 6.96 62.13
N ASP A 954 -21.59 6.16 61.75
CA ASP A 954 -21.45 4.70 61.63
C ASP A 954 -20.37 4.33 60.59
N ALA A 955 -20.27 5.11 59.51
CA ALA A 955 -19.27 4.91 58.47
C ALA A 955 -17.82 5.14 58.93
N GLY A 956 -17.60 5.90 60.01
CA GLY A 956 -16.29 6.34 60.48
C GLY A 956 -15.95 7.80 60.15
N ALA A 957 -16.95 8.62 59.80
CA ALA A 957 -16.80 9.98 59.28
C ALA A 957 -15.97 10.06 57.97
N PHE A 958 -15.44 11.22 57.60
CA PHE A 958 -14.62 11.36 56.39
C PHE A 958 -13.21 10.84 56.66
N HIS A 959 -12.76 9.82 55.92
CA HIS A 959 -11.42 9.29 56.12
C HIS A 959 -10.34 10.18 55.48
N THR A 960 -9.26 10.44 56.21
CA THR A 960 -8.16 11.33 55.79
C THR A 960 -7.04 10.61 55.03
N ASP A 961 -7.19 9.31 54.73
CA ASP A 961 -6.22 8.47 54.03
C ASP A 961 -6.44 8.42 52.50
N THR A 962 -7.46 9.13 51.99
CA THR A 962 -7.77 9.26 50.56
C THR A 962 -7.91 10.74 50.16
N VAL A 963 -7.69 11.07 48.88
CA VAL A 963 -7.82 12.45 48.37
C VAL A 963 -9.18 12.79 47.73
N ALA A 964 -10.06 11.79 47.63
CA ALA A 964 -11.47 11.93 47.26
C ALA A 964 -12.31 11.39 48.42
N GLU A 965 -12.39 12.19 49.47
CA GLU A 965 -13.04 11.85 50.73
C GLU A 965 -14.54 11.53 50.56
N ASP A 966 -15.16 12.19 49.59
CA ASP A 966 -16.56 12.08 49.23
C ASP A 966 -16.88 10.72 48.57
N ALA A 967 -16.04 10.28 47.63
CA ALA A 967 -16.12 8.96 47.02
C ALA A 967 -15.89 7.83 48.04
N ASP A 968 -14.87 7.96 48.91
CA ASP A 968 -14.57 6.94 49.92
C ASP A 968 -15.71 6.80 50.95
N LEU A 969 -16.24 7.92 51.46
CA LEU A 969 -17.39 7.90 52.37
C LEU A 969 -18.62 7.27 51.70
N THR A 970 -18.89 7.62 50.44
CA THR A 970 -20.02 7.05 49.68
C THR A 970 -19.90 5.53 49.56
N MET A 971 -18.72 5.01 49.20
CA MET A 971 -18.47 3.57 49.14
C MET A 971 -18.56 2.91 50.53
N ALA A 972 -18.11 3.58 51.59
CA ALA A 972 -18.23 3.08 52.96
C ALA A 972 -19.69 2.95 53.43
N LEU A 973 -20.57 3.87 53.01
CA LEU A 973 -22.02 3.80 53.26
C LEU A 973 -22.66 2.63 52.52
N LEU A 974 -22.37 2.48 51.22
CA LEU A 974 -22.88 1.36 50.41
C LEU A 974 -22.41 0.01 50.97
N ARG A 975 -21.16 -0.08 51.45
CA ARG A 975 -20.59 -1.29 52.06
C ARG A 975 -21.33 -1.70 53.34
N ARG A 976 -21.88 -0.73 54.08
CA ARG A 976 -22.69 -0.97 55.29
C ARG A 976 -24.17 -1.21 55.00
N GLY A 977 -24.57 -1.22 53.74
CA GLY A 977 -25.96 -1.53 53.32
C GLY A 977 -26.89 -0.32 53.25
N TYR A 978 -26.37 0.90 53.45
CA TYR A 978 -27.12 2.13 53.16
C TYR A 978 -27.31 2.29 51.65
N ARG A 979 -28.39 2.96 51.26
CA ARG A 979 -28.64 3.40 49.88
C ARG A 979 -28.10 4.81 49.68
N VAL A 980 -27.54 5.03 48.50
CA VAL A 980 -27.14 6.36 48.04
C VAL A 980 -27.94 6.69 46.80
N GLU A 981 -28.67 7.79 46.85
CA GLU A 981 -29.60 8.21 45.79
C GLU A 981 -29.09 9.47 45.07
N TYR A 982 -29.71 9.79 43.94
CA TYR A 982 -29.43 10.98 43.12
C TYR A 982 -30.73 11.75 42.87
N GLU A 983 -30.71 13.06 43.13
CA GLU A 983 -31.80 13.99 42.80
C GLU A 983 -31.33 14.95 41.71
N ASP A 984 -31.84 14.74 40.50
CA ASP A 984 -31.34 15.40 39.30
C ASP A 984 -31.78 16.88 39.18
N ARG A 985 -32.81 17.29 39.93
CA ARG A 985 -33.30 18.68 40.01
C ARG A 985 -32.54 19.54 41.03
N ALA A 986 -31.81 18.92 41.96
CA ALA A 986 -31.02 19.66 42.95
C ALA A 986 -29.75 20.23 42.29
N LEU A 987 -29.87 21.39 41.64
CA LEU A 987 -28.81 21.98 40.83
C LEU A 987 -27.76 22.72 41.66
N ALA A 988 -26.49 22.59 41.28
CA ALA A 988 -25.39 23.39 41.79
C ALA A 988 -24.40 23.75 40.68
N TYR A 989 -23.90 24.99 40.66
CA TYR A 989 -22.99 25.50 39.64
C TYR A 989 -21.59 25.68 40.20
N THR A 990 -20.62 24.97 39.62
CA THR A 990 -19.22 24.92 40.07
C THR A 990 -18.27 25.53 39.04
N GLU A 991 -17.07 25.92 39.48
CA GLU A 991 -16.04 26.45 38.59
C GLU A 991 -15.15 25.34 37.99
N ALA A 992 -15.13 25.25 36.65
CA ALA A 992 -14.25 24.36 35.88
C ALA A 992 -12.91 25.05 35.54
N PRO A 993 -11.78 24.31 35.46
CA PRO A 993 -10.51 24.88 35.02
C PRO A 993 -10.55 25.40 33.58
N VAL A 994 -10.00 26.59 33.35
CA VAL A 994 -10.00 27.25 32.03
C VAL A 994 -8.86 26.82 31.10
N ASN A 995 -7.94 25.97 31.56
CA ASN A 995 -6.81 25.49 30.77
C ASN A 995 -6.52 24.00 31.00
N ALA A 996 -5.80 23.39 30.06
CA ALA A 996 -5.47 21.96 30.10
C ALA A 996 -4.68 21.55 31.35
N SER A 997 -3.73 22.36 31.81
CA SER A 997 -2.91 22.06 33.00
C SER A 997 -3.76 21.97 34.28
N GLY A 998 -4.66 22.94 34.49
CA GLY A 998 -5.60 22.94 35.61
C GLY A 998 -6.59 21.78 35.53
N LEU A 999 -7.10 21.49 34.33
CA LEU A 999 -8.00 20.35 34.10
C LEU A 999 -7.30 19.01 34.42
N MET A 1000 -6.06 18.82 33.97
CA MET A 1000 -5.27 17.63 34.25
C MET A 1000 -5.04 17.43 35.75
N ARG A 1001 -4.71 18.50 36.50
CA ARG A 1001 -4.53 18.43 37.97
C ARG A 1001 -5.83 18.04 38.66
N GLN A 1002 -6.96 18.64 38.25
CA GLN A 1002 -8.28 18.29 38.78
C GLN A 1002 -8.61 16.81 38.52
N ARG A 1003 -8.48 16.36 37.27
CA ARG A 1003 -8.80 14.98 36.87
C ARG A 1003 -7.86 13.96 37.50
N PHE A 1004 -6.58 14.30 37.68
CA PHE A 1004 -5.63 13.43 38.37
C PHE A 1004 -6.04 13.22 39.82
N ARG A 1005 -6.41 14.28 40.55
CA ARG A 1005 -6.89 14.18 41.93
C ARG A 1005 -8.12 13.27 42.04
N TRP A 1006 -9.10 13.46 41.15
CA TRP A 1006 -10.34 12.67 41.17
C TRP A 1006 -10.06 11.21 40.85
N SER A 1007 -9.33 10.94 39.77
CA SER A 1007 -9.02 9.58 39.33
C SER A 1007 -8.17 8.84 40.36
N PHE A 1008 -7.19 9.52 40.97
CA PHE A 1008 -6.34 8.95 42.01
C PHE A 1008 -7.12 8.66 43.29
N GLY A 1009 -7.98 9.59 43.72
CA GLY A 1009 -8.83 9.38 44.90
C GLY A 1009 -9.86 8.27 44.70
N ILE A 1010 -10.48 8.17 43.52
CA ILE A 1010 -11.37 7.06 43.17
C ILE A 1010 -10.61 5.72 43.18
N LEU A 1011 -9.39 5.68 42.60
CA LEU A 1011 -8.56 4.47 42.61
C LEU A 1011 -8.15 4.06 44.04
N GLN A 1012 -7.87 5.03 44.93
CA GLN A 1012 -7.63 4.77 46.35
C GLN A 1012 -8.87 4.18 47.03
N ALA A 1013 -10.05 4.74 46.81
CA ALA A 1013 -11.31 4.24 47.38
C ALA A 1013 -11.62 2.81 46.90
N ILE A 1014 -11.48 2.52 45.60
CA ILE A 1014 -11.63 1.16 45.05
C ILE A 1014 -10.68 0.20 45.75
N TYR A 1015 -9.39 0.56 45.87
CA TYR A 1015 -8.41 -0.29 46.51
C TYR A 1015 -8.74 -0.55 47.99
N LYS A 1016 -9.21 0.47 48.72
CA LYS A 1016 -9.63 0.35 50.12
C LYS A 1016 -10.83 -0.60 50.27
N HIS A 1017 -11.78 -0.56 49.34
CA HIS A 1017 -13.00 -1.39 49.37
C HIS A 1017 -12.94 -2.68 48.53
N ARG A 1018 -11.79 -3.03 47.95
CA ARG A 1018 -11.57 -4.17 47.04
C ARG A 1018 -12.07 -5.52 47.56
N ALA A 1019 -12.07 -5.72 48.88
CA ALA A 1019 -12.56 -6.97 49.49
C ALA A 1019 -14.07 -7.19 49.29
N THR A 1020 -14.81 -6.16 48.86
CA THR A 1020 -16.26 -6.22 48.58
C THR A 1020 -16.56 -6.62 47.14
N PHE A 1021 -15.55 -6.67 46.26
CA PHE A 1021 -15.73 -7.06 44.86
C PHE A 1021 -16.35 -8.45 44.76
N ALA A 1022 -17.36 -8.61 43.88
CA ALA A 1022 -18.13 -9.86 43.70
C ALA A 1022 -18.83 -10.42 44.96
N ARG A 1023 -18.92 -9.64 46.06
CA ARG A 1023 -19.73 -10.00 47.22
C ARG A 1023 -21.16 -9.49 47.06
N LYS A 1024 -22.14 -10.20 47.63
CA LYS A 1024 -23.56 -9.79 47.64
C LYS A 1024 -23.69 -8.34 48.14
N GLY A 1025 -24.42 -7.51 47.38
CA GLY A 1025 -24.61 -6.08 47.65
C GLY A 1025 -24.38 -5.21 46.40
N THR A 1026 -24.98 -4.02 46.39
CA THR A 1026 -24.94 -3.08 45.25
C THR A 1026 -23.52 -2.56 44.98
N LEU A 1027 -22.72 -2.34 46.02
CA LEU A 1027 -21.31 -1.93 45.87
C LEU A 1027 -20.48 -2.98 45.11
N GLY A 1028 -20.63 -4.26 45.47
CA GLY A 1028 -19.79 -5.35 44.99
C GLY A 1028 -20.13 -5.87 43.59
N TRP A 1029 -21.42 -5.93 43.24
CA TRP A 1029 -21.89 -6.45 41.94
C TRP A 1029 -22.11 -5.36 40.89
N VAL A 1030 -22.38 -4.12 41.29
CA VAL A 1030 -22.77 -3.06 40.36
C VAL A 1030 -21.72 -1.94 40.35
N ALA A 1031 -21.53 -1.24 41.47
CA ALA A 1031 -20.74 -0.02 41.48
C ALA A 1031 -19.24 -0.25 41.22
N LEU A 1032 -18.60 -1.19 41.93
CA LEU A 1032 -17.15 -1.44 41.77
C LEU A 1032 -16.79 -1.98 40.37
N PRO A 1033 -17.47 -3.01 39.82
CA PRO A 1033 -17.21 -3.46 38.45
C PRO A 1033 -17.41 -2.36 37.41
N ASN A 1034 -18.47 -1.55 37.55
CA ASN A 1034 -18.75 -0.45 36.65
C ASN A 1034 -17.62 0.59 36.62
N ILE A 1035 -17.13 1.01 37.79
CA ILE A 1035 -16.01 1.98 37.86
C ILE A 1035 -14.73 1.38 37.25
N VAL A 1036 -14.37 0.16 37.63
CA VAL A 1036 -13.11 -0.47 37.16
C VAL A 1036 -13.13 -0.64 35.64
N VAL A 1037 -14.21 -1.18 35.07
CA VAL A 1037 -14.30 -1.47 33.64
C VAL A 1037 -14.45 -0.19 32.82
N PHE A 1038 -15.46 0.65 33.15
CA PHE A 1038 -15.85 1.74 32.27
C PHE A 1038 -15.17 3.08 32.57
N GLN A 1039 -14.73 3.33 33.81
CA GLN A 1039 -14.08 4.59 34.17
C GLN A 1039 -12.55 4.49 34.21
N ILE A 1040 -11.97 3.27 34.31
CA ILE A 1040 -10.52 3.07 34.40
C ILE A 1040 -9.99 2.29 33.20
N LEU A 1041 -10.38 1.02 33.01
CA LEU A 1041 -9.77 0.15 32.00
C LEU A 1041 -10.06 0.60 30.57
N LEU A 1042 -11.33 0.87 30.25
CA LEU A 1042 -11.72 1.20 28.89
C LEU A 1042 -11.11 2.52 28.38
N PRO A 1043 -11.09 3.63 29.15
CA PRO A 1043 -10.39 4.84 28.73
C PRO A 1043 -8.87 4.67 28.59
N LEU A 1044 -8.23 3.77 29.36
CA LEU A 1044 -6.79 3.48 29.20
C LEU A 1044 -6.47 2.80 27.86
N VAL A 1045 -7.42 2.03 27.31
CA VAL A 1045 -7.26 1.29 26.05
C VAL A 1045 -7.66 2.14 24.84
N SER A 1046 -8.55 3.12 25.01
CA SER A 1046 -9.10 3.95 23.92
C SER A 1046 -8.05 4.63 23.00
N PRO A 1047 -6.92 5.19 23.50
CA PRO A 1047 -5.92 5.80 22.62
C PRO A 1047 -5.27 4.80 21.67
N PHE A 1048 -5.13 3.55 22.09
CA PHE A 1048 -4.57 2.50 21.25
C PHE A 1048 -5.50 2.25 20.06
N ILE A 1049 -6.81 2.07 20.30
CA ILE A 1049 -7.83 1.89 19.25
C ILE A 1049 -7.71 2.96 18.15
N ASP A 1050 -7.53 4.23 18.53
CA ASP A 1050 -7.39 5.32 17.55
C ASP A 1050 -6.07 5.20 16.74
N LEU A 1051 -4.93 4.97 17.39
CA LEU A 1051 -3.63 4.77 16.72
C LEU A 1051 -3.63 3.57 15.76
N MET A 1052 -4.31 2.51 16.18
CA MET A 1052 -4.46 1.27 15.44
C MET A 1052 -5.27 1.45 14.17
N PHE A 1053 -6.39 2.17 14.25
CA PHE A 1053 -7.20 2.52 13.10
C PHE A 1053 -6.39 3.37 12.11
N THR A 1054 -5.66 4.39 12.58
CA THR A 1054 -4.81 5.22 11.73
C THR A 1054 -3.70 4.40 11.04
N GLY A 1055 -3.02 3.53 11.79
CA GLY A 1055 -1.99 2.65 11.23
C GLY A 1055 -2.53 1.68 10.19
N GLY A 1056 -3.66 1.02 10.48
CA GLY A 1056 -4.32 0.11 9.54
C GLY A 1056 -4.84 0.80 8.29
N ALA A 1057 -5.34 2.03 8.41
CA ALA A 1057 -5.77 2.83 7.25
C ALA A 1057 -4.59 3.23 6.36
N ILE A 1058 -3.49 3.72 6.95
CA ILE A 1058 -2.26 4.04 6.20
C ILE A 1058 -1.76 2.79 5.48
N TRP A 1059 -1.70 1.66 6.18
CA TRP A 1059 -1.26 0.39 5.60
C TRP A 1059 -2.10 -0.02 4.39
N TYR A 1060 -3.43 0.02 4.49
CA TYR A 1060 -4.31 -0.30 3.37
C TYR A 1060 -4.10 0.62 2.16
N PHE A 1061 -3.91 1.93 2.35
CA PHE A 1061 -3.68 2.85 1.22
C PHE A 1061 -2.30 2.65 0.58
N VAL A 1062 -1.29 2.28 1.36
CA VAL A 1062 0.02 1.87 0.83
C VAL A 1062 -0.14 0.59 0.03
N GLU A 1063 -0.77 -0.44 0.59
CA GLU A 1063 -1.02 -1.72 -0.07
C GLU A 1063 -1.85 -1.55 -1.34
N LYS A 1064 -2.90 -0.74 -1.33
CA LYS A 1064 -3.69 -0.44 -2.54
C LYS A 1064 -2.92 0.32 -3.62
N HIS A 1065 -1.94 1.15 -3.24
CA HIS A 1065 -1.16 1.92 -4.20
C HIS A 1065 -0.14 1.06 -4.92
N TYR A 1066 0.55 0.19 -4.19
CA TYR A 1066 1.60 -0.69 -4.75
C TYR A 1066 1.06 -2.04 -5.22
N HIS A 1067 -0.04 -2.55 -4.64
CA HIS A 1067 -0.60 -3.88 -4.90
C HIS A 1067 -2.14 -3.83 -4.98
N PRO A 1068 -2.69 -3.21 -6.05
CA PRO A 1068 -4.14 -3.00 -6.17
C PRO A 1068 -4.95 -4.29 -6.23
N GLU A 1069 -4.38 -5.39 -6.75
CA GLU A 1069 -5.07 -6.68 -6.89
C GLU A 1069 -5.04 -7.53 -5.60
N SER A 1070 -3.99 -7.41 -4.78
CA SER A 1070 -3.84 -8.17 -3.53
C SER A 1070 -4.38 -7.45 -2.29
N ALA A 1071 -4.57 -6.13 -2.37
CA ALA A 1071 -5.18 -5.38 -1.28
C ALA A 1071 -6.53 -6.01 -0.93
N ASP A 1072 -6.80 -6.20 0.37
CA ASP A 1072 -8.06 -6.78 0.87
C ASP A 1072 -9.05 -5.66 1.28
N PRO A 1073 -9.92 -5.18 0.38
CA PRO A 1073 -10.96 -4.22 0.71
C PRO A 1073 -11.85 -4.69 1.84
N ALA A 1074 -12.09 -6.00 2.01
CA ALA A 1074 -13.01 -6.50 3.01
C ALA A 1074 -12.45 -6.31 4.42
N SER A 1075 -11.16 -6.54 4.63
CA SER A 1075 -10.50 -6.26 5.91
C SER A 1075 -10.49 -4.77 6.26
N PHE A 1076 -10.20 -3.90 5.28
CA PHE A 1076 -10.27 -2.44 5.50
C PHE A 1076 -11.70 -1.96 5.73
N GLN A 1077 -12.68 -2.44 4.96
CA GLN A 1077 -14.09 -2.15 5.17
C GLN A 1077 -14.56 -2.56 6.57
N ARG A 1078 -14.17 -3.76 7.04
CA ARG A 1078 -14.47 -4.19 8.42
C ARG A 1078 -13.88 -3.21 9.44
N LEU A 1079 -12.60 -2.83 9.29
CA LEU A 1079 -11.95 -1.85 10.17
C LEU A 1079 -12.71 -0.51 10.21
N VAL A 1080 -13.11 0.01 9.05
CA VAL A 1080 -13.89 1.25 8.92
C VAL A 1080 -15.28 1.10 9.53
N ILE A 1081 -15.99 -0.01 9.26
CA ILE A 1081 -17.32 -0.28 9.81
C ILE A 1081 -17.25 -0.37 11.33
N PHE A 1082 -16.28 -1.07 11.91
CA PHE A 1082 -16.11 -1.14 13.37
C PHE A 1082 -15.87 0.25 13.96
N PHE A 1083 -14.95 1.03 13.39
CA PHE A 1083 -14.65 2.37 13.89
C PHE A 1083 -15.85 3.32 13.78
N LEU A 1084 -16.56 3.31 12.66
CA LEU A 1084 -17.79 4.11 12.47
C LEU A 1084 -18.92 3.65 13.39
N THR A 1085 -19.08 2.35 13.60
CA THR A 1085 -20.08 1.80 14.52
C THR A 1085 -19.82 2.28 15.95
N PHE A 1086 -18.55 2.22 16.40
CA PHE A 1086 -18.14 2.74 17.71
C PHE A 1086 -18.47 4.23 17.87
N LEU A 1087 -18.17 5.02 16.83
CA LEU A 1087 -18.47 6.44 16.76
C LEU A 1087 -19.98 6.73 16.86
N VAL A 1088 -20.80 6.03 16.08
CA VAL A 1088 -22.25 6.16 16.10
C VAL A 1088 -22.84 5.78 17.47
N ILE A 1089 -22.36 4.70 18.09
CA ILE A 1089 -22.78 4.28 19.44
C ILE A 1089 -22.48 5.36 20.47
N ASP A 1090 -21.29 5.96 20.43
CA ASP A 1090 -20.88 7.04 21.34
C ASP A 1090 -21.77 8.30 21.19
N PHE A 1091 -22.11 8.64 19.94
CA PHE A 1091 -23.01 9.75 19.65
C PHE A 1091 -24.44 9.48 20.10
N ILE A 1092 -25.01 8.31 19.81
CA ILE A 1092 -26.36 7.92 20.27
C ILE A 1092 -26.43 7.94 21.79
N THR A 1093 -25.41 7.39 22.48
CA THR A 1093 -25.30 7.43 23.94
C THR A 1093 -25.35 8.86 24.47
N SER A 1094 -24.55 9.74 23.86
CA SER A 1094 -24.49 11.15 24.23
C SER A 1094 -25.83 11.86 23.97
N ALA A 1095 -26.45 11.62 22.82
CA ALA A 1095 -27.75 12.20 22.47
C ALA A 1095 -28.85 11.77 23.46
N ILE A 1096 -28.88 10.50 23.88
CA ILE A 1096 -29.79 10.01 24.92
C ILE A 1096 -29.52 10.72 26.25
N ALA A 1097 -28.25 10.88 26.64
CA ALA A 1097 -27.89 11.58 27.86
C ALA A 1097 -28.39 13.04 27.87
N PHE A 1098 -28.28 13.75 26.74
CA PHE A 1098 -28.83 15.11 26.57
C PHE A 1098 -30.36 15.11 26.61
N ALA A 1099 -31.04 14.18 25.93
CA ALA A 1099 -32.50 14.08 25.95
C ALA A 1099 -33.07 13.82 27.36
N LEU A 1100 -32.30 13.10 28.19
CA LEU A 1100 -32.66 12.78 29.56
C LEU A 1100 -32.30 13.87 30.57
N GLU A 1101 -31.43 14.81 30.23
CA GLU A 1101 -31.08 15.95 31.08
C GLU A 1101 -32.31 16.88 31.21
N ARG A 1102 -32.76 17.14 32.44
CA ARG A 1102 -33.86 18.09 32.73
C ARG A 1102 -33.30 19.52 32.63
N SER A 1103 -33.58 20.22 31.53
CA SER A 1103 -33.02 21.53 31.18
C SER A 1103 -33.85 22.73 31.67
N THR A 1104 -33.17 23.80 32.10
CA THR A 1104 -33.60 25.22 32.04
C THR A 1104 -33.12 25.86 30.71
N PRO A 1105 -33.60 27.05 30.28
CA PRO A 1105 -33.94 27.34 28.88
C PRO A 1105 -32.79 27.86 27.99
N ASP A 1106 -31.70 27.10 27.80
CA ASP A 1106 -30.67 27.45 26.79
C ASP A 1106 -30.35 26.28 25.84
N THR A 1107 -31.39 25.80 25.15
CA THR A 1107 -31.37 24.63 24.25
C THR A 1107 -30.40 24.75 23.07
N ARG A 1108 -29.97 25.97 22.71
CA ARG A 1108 -28.99 26.22 21.64
C ARG A 1108 -27.57 25.83 22.04
N GLU A 1109 -27.15 26.15 23.27
CA GLU A 1109 -25.79 25.81 23.74
C GLU A 1109 -25.64 24.29 23.88
N ASP A 1110 -26.67 23.61 24.40
CA ASP A 1110 -26.65 22.16 24.59
C ASP A 1110 -26.62 21.38 23.24
N SER A 1111 -27.33 21.88 22.22
CA SER A 1111 -27.26 21.32 20.86
C SER A 1111 -25.87 21.49 20.24
N TRP A 1112 -25.25 22.66 20.47
CA TRP A 1112 -23.86 22.89 20.05
C TRP A 1112 -22.90 21.96 20.79
N LEU A 1113 -23.04 21.77 22.10
CA LEU A 1113 -22.22 20.85 22.89
C LEU A 1113 -22.31 19.40 22.38
N LEU A 1114 -23.51 18.93 22.01
CA LEU A 1114 -23.69 17.60 21.44
C LEU A 1114 -22.92 17.41 20.12
N SER A 1115 -22.85 18.44 19.26
CA SER A 1115 -22.04 18.39 18.04
C SER A 1115 -20.52 18.25 18.31
N GLN A 1116 -20.07 18.71 19.48
CA GLN A 1116 -18.67 18.68 19.89
C GLN A 1116 -18.21 17.32 20.42
N VAL A 1117 -19.11 16.32 20.57
CA VAL A 1117 -18.75 14.95 21.01
C VAL A 1117 -17.68 14.33 20.10
N TRP A 1118 -17.80 14.55 18.78
CA TRP A 1118 -16.83 14.08 17.80
C TRP A 1118 -15.43 14.68 18.00
N LEU A 1119 -15.36 15.98 18.25
CA LEU A 1119 -14.11 16.72 18.46
C LEU A 1119 -13.48 16.41 19.83
N GLN A 1120 -14.32 16.18 20.85
CA GLN A 1120 -13.87 15.85 22.21
C GLN A 1120 -13.00 14.58 22.22
N ARG A 1121 -13.26 13.62 21.33
CA ARG A 1121 -12.51 12.36 21.22
C ARG A 1121 -11.02 12.58 20.93
N PHE A 1122 -10.70 13.47 20.01
CA PHE A 1122 -9.33 13.64 19.51
C PHE A 1122 -8.43 14.46 20.44
N ALA A 1123 -9.00 15.23 21.38
CA ALA A 1123 -8.24 16.07 22.31
C ALA A 1123 -8.52 15.75 23.78
N TYR A 1124 -9.77 15.95 24.23
CA TYR A 1124 -10.15 15.86 25.64
C TYR A 1124 -10.05 14.43 26.19
N ARG A 1125 -10.52 13.43 25.43
CA ARG A 1125 -10.43 12.01 25.85
C ARG A 1125 -8.99 11.52 25.90
N GLN A 1126 -8.12 11.98 24.99
CA GLN A 1126 -6.69 11.65 25.00
C GLN A 1126 -6.00 12.23 26.24
N LEU A 1127 -6.32 13.48 26.59
CA LEU A 1127 -5.83 14.12 27.82
C LEU A 1127 -6.26 13.33 29.07
N PHE A 1128 -7.51 12.85 29.13
CA PHE A 1128 -7.99 12.04 30.24
C PHE A 1128 -7.29 10.67 30.33
N SER A 1129 -7.08 10.02 29.19
CA SER A 1129 -6.36 8.74 29.11
C SER A 1129 -4.92 8.87 29.64
N TRP A 1130 -4.25 9.97 29.29
CA TRP A 1130 -2.92 10.31 29.83
C TRP A 1130 -2.94 10.55 31.35
N VAL A 1131 -3.98 11.23 31.86
CA VAL A 1131 -4.17 11.44 33.30
C VAL A 1131 -4.37 10.10 34.03
N LEU A 1132 -5.16 9.18 33.47
CA LEU A 1132 -5.36 7.84 34.02
C LEU A 1132 -4.05 7.03 34.03
N PHE A 1133 -3.27 7.09 32.95
CA PHE A 1133 -1.95 6.45 32.93
C PHE A 1133 -1.04 6.98 34.05
N LYS A 1134 -0.97 8.31 34.22
CA LYS A 1134 -0.25 8.94 35.34
C LYS A 1134 -0.79 8.51 36.70
N THR A 1135 -2.10 8.35 36.82
CA THR A 1135 -2.78 7.92 38.05
C THR A 1135 -2.35 6.52 38.46
N VAL A 1136 -2.39 5.56 37.53
CA VAL A 1136 -1.97 4.17 37.76
C VAL A 1136 -0.48 4.11 38.09
N LYS A 1137 0.37 4.85 37.35
CA LYS A 1137 1.80 4.96 37.64
C LYS A 1137 2.06 5.49 39.05
N ARG A 1138 1.41 6.58 39.44
CA ARG A 1138 1.55 7.16 40.80
C ARG A 1138 1.14 6.15 41.88
N ALA A 1139 0.04 5.41 41.67
CA ALA A 1139 -0.43 4.42 42.62
C ALA A 1139 0.56 3.25 42.80
N ALA A 1140 1.27 2.88 41.72
CA ALA A 1140 2.33 1.88 41.76
C ALA A 1140 3.62 2.40 42.44
N GLU A 1141 4.01 3.65 42.18
CA GLU A 1141 5.15 4.33 42.81
C GLU A 1141 5.00 4.48 44.34
N GLY A 1142 3.77 4.75 44.78
CA GLY A 1142 3.42 4.86 46.19
C GLY A 1142 3.94 6.10 46.90
N GLU A 1143 4.18 7.17 46.14
CA GLU A 1143 4.52 8.48 46.69
C GLU A 1143 3.31 9.11 47.40
N PRO A 1144 3.54 9.89 48.47
CA PRO A 1144 2.48 10.69 49.06
C PRO A 1144 1.99 11.74 48.06
N PHE A 1145 0.68 11.94 48.00
CA PHE A 1145 0.05 13.00 47.21
C PHE A 1145 -0.77 13.86 48.17
N ALA A 1146 -0.39 15.13 48.29
CA ALA A 1146 -1.10 16.12 49.11
C ALA A 1146 -2.08 16.93 48.24
N TRP A 1147 -3.04 17.57 48.90
CA TRP A 1147 -4.03 18.45 48.26
C TRP A 1147 -3.33 19.61 47.56
N ASP A 1148 -3.23 19.55 46.23
CA ASP A 1148 -2.66 20.61 45.39
C ASP A 1148 -3.78 21.53 44.85
N LYS A 1149 -3.59 22.85 44.94
CA LYS A 1149 -4.62 23.87 44.71
C LYS A 1149 -4.80 24.21 43.22
N LEU A 1150 -6.04 24.52 42.81
CA LEU A 1150 -6.37 25.10 41.50
C LEU A 1150 -6.53 26.63 41.58
N GLU A 1151 -6.01 27.38 40.61
CA GLU A 1151 -6.25 28.83 40.51
C GLU A 1151 -7.72 29.13 40.14
N ARG A 1152 -8.34 30.10 40.83
CA ARG A 1152 -9.75 30.50 40.64
C ARG A 1152 -9.87 31.80 39.85
N THR A 1153 -10.79 31.81 38.89
CA THR A 1153 -11.14 32.93 37.99
C THR A 1153 -12.37 33.71 38.44
N ALA A 1154 -13.20 33.16 39.33
CA ALA A 1154 -14.46 33.74 39.83
C ALA A 1154 -15.57 33.95 38.77
N ALA A 1155 -15.40 33.41 37.56
CA ALA A 1155 -16.25 33.66 36.38
C ALA A 1155 -17.54 32.82 36.28
N VAL A 1156 -18.04 32.23 37.38
CA VAL A 1156 -19.31 31.47 37.35
C VAL A 1156 -20.50 32.41 37.13
N THR A 1157 -21.22 32.19 36.03
CA THR A 1157 -22.44 32.93 35.66
C THR A 1157 -23.68 32.12 35.98
N TYR A 1158 -24.54 32.67 36.84
CA TYR A 1158 -25.90 32.19 37.08
C TYR A 1158 -26.84 33.38 36.89
N ARG A 1159 -27.69 33.34 35.87
CA ARG A 1159 -28.79 34.29 35.67
C ARG A 1159 -30.08 33.61 36.14
N GLU A 1160 -30.74 34.23 37.10
CA GLU A 1160 -32.09 33.86 37.53
C GLU A 1160 -33.02 33.99 36.32
N SER A 1161 -33.79 32.95 35.97
CA SER A 1161 -34.97 33.16 35.13
C SER A 1161 -36.04 33.74 36.03
N GLU A 1162 -36.52 34.96 35.75
CA GLU A 1162 -37.65 35.57 36.46
C GLU A 1162 -38.96 34.75 36.30
N ASP A 1163 -38.99 33.76 35.41
CA ASP A 1163 -40.19 33.00 35.03
C ASP A 1163 -40.30 31.56 35.58
N SER A 1164 -39.83 31.27 36.80
CA SER A 1164 -40.09 29.97 37.42
C SER A 1164 -41.38 29.96 38.26
N VAL A 1165 -42.50 30.38 37.67
CA VAL A 1165 -43.85 30.01 38.12
C VAL A 1165 -44.72 29.75 36.90
N HIS A 1166 -44.84 28.49 36.52
CA HIS A 1166 -46.12 27.83 36.21
C HIS A 1166 -45.90 26.32 36.10
N VAL A 1167 -46.37 25.60 37.12
CA VAL A 1167 -46.55 24.15 37.08
C VAL A 1167 -48.02 23.90 36.73
N PRO A 1168 -48.36 23.00 35.78
CA PRO A 1168 -49.65 22.31 35.80
C PRO A 1168 -49.70 21.27 36.93
#